data_AF-A0A943FTN5-F1
#
_entry.id   AF-A0A943FTN5-F1
#
_cell.length_a   1.000
_cell.length_b   1.000
_cell.length_c   1.000
_cell.angle_alpha   90.00
_cell.angle_beta   90.00
_cell.angle_gamma   90.00
#
_symmetry.space_group_name_H-M   'P 1'
#
loop_
_entity.id
_entity.type
_entity.pdbx_description
1 polymer ?
#
loop_
_entity_poly.entity_id
_entity_poly.type
_entity_poly.pdbx_seq_one_letter_code
_entity_poly.pdbx_strand_id
1 'polypeptide(L)'
;MAWYDSAVFYHIYPLGLCGCSKENTGVPESHFEQLKQWAKHACDLGFTAIYIGPLFESVGHGYETTDYKKVDIRLGTNEDFRDFVDYCHDMGVKVVVDGVFNHVGRRFFAFEDLQKNRETSQYRDWFCNVNFGGNNEYNDGFSYENWGGYNLLVKLNQRNPAVMQYLYDVIRFWIDTFDIDGIRLDAADVLDFDFMKGMRHETARMKEDFWLMGEVIHGDYSRWVNDQTLHCVTNYELHKGLYSGHNDHNYFEIAHTIRRLNDICRGSRLYTFADNHDVERIYTKLNQKEHLKLVTLLVYTLYGIPSVYYGSEFGIEGKKEQGSDWNLRPYLELSDFADTVEKNPVTALCAKLGAMKKQYPELTDGAYQELHLTNRQFAYGRVLDGSCMVTALNCDDNTAVLEFGVPVDGKVTDLLGCAENVRLQDGRLCVTLPANTGTVLYVGQRETEQADDGLWNAQPVSKTEMSTQPEGTVANQDTESVNGQENPVTACEDNENAQEDAAGKTEAAQETVENAEAVESKADQNVSGQAVVSTNTDTQNTPQIAGIILMTEDMGRMMDFYRNALGFEMEQQGSRAYCKKDDMVLTMVGRRDYERLTCRGYGYGGGVTNHFHLRILTGDVESLYQKCLGCGAQHVTGPAGNEWGEFTACVADPDGNIVEIVDR
;
A
#
# COMPACT_ATOMS: atom_id res chain seq x y z
N MET A 1 -19.89 3.36 23.24
CA MET A 1 -19.33 3.70 21.92
C MET A 1 -17.95 4.22 22.21
N ALA A 2 -16.95 3.62 21.59
CA ALA A 2 -15.57 3.98 21.91
C ALA A 2 -15.18 5.26 21.16
N TRP A 3 -14.20 6.00 21.66
CA TRP A 3 -13.74 7.24 21.01
C TRP A 3 -13.36 7.05 19.53
N TYR A 4 -12.80 5.87 19.21
CA TYR A 4 -12.33 5.52 17.87
C TYR A 4 -13.46 5.22 16.87
N ASP A 5 -14.69 4.92 17.31
CA ASP A 5 -15.82 4.68 16.41
C ASP A 5 -16.17 5.93 15.59
N SER A 6 -16.05 7.11 16.21
CA SER A 6 -16.33 8.43 15.64
C SER A 6 -15.08 9.20 15.20
N ALA A 7 -13.89 8.60 15.31
CA ALA A 7 -12.64 9.33 15.13
C ALA A 7 -12.35 9.69 13.66
N VAL A 8 -11.69 10.82 13.47
CA VAL A 8 -11.10 11.24 12.18
C VAL A 8 -9.59 11.38 12.39
N PHE A 9 -8.81 10.59 11.65
CA PHE A 9 -7.37 10.46 11.84
C PHE A 9 -6.54 11.36 10.92
N TYR A 10 -5.52 11.98 11.49
CA TYR A 10 -4.43 12.61 10.78
C TYR A 10 -3.17 11.74 10.94
N HIS A 11 -2.62 11.24 9.84
CA HIS A 11 -1.47 10.35 9.84
C HIS A 11 -0.20 11.14 9.53
N ILE A 12 0.72 11.20 10.50
CA ILE A 12 2.03 11.85 10.42
C ILE A 12 3.12 10.79 10.32
N TYR A 13 4.02 10.88 9.36
CA TYR A 13 5.29 10.15 9.38
C TYR A 13 6.38 11.12 9.91
N PRO A 14 6.78 11.03 11.19
CA PRO A 14 7.44 12.15 11.87
C PRO A 14 8.87 12.43 11.35
N LEU A 15 9.68 11.39 11.15
CA LEU A 15 11.06 11.51 10.64
C LEU A 15 11.13 12.21 9.27
N GLY A 16 10.11 12.01 8.43
CA GLY A 16 10.00 12.65 7.12
C GLY A 16 9.51 14.08 7.22
N LEU A 17 8.39 14.28 7.91
CA LEU A 17 7.76 15.60 8.13
C LEU A 17 8.74 16.62 8.75
N CYS A 18 9.54 16.18 9.72
CA CYS A 18 10.53 17.01 10.42
C CYS A 18 11.89 17.09 9.70
N GLY A 19 12.06 16.38 8.58
CA GLY A 19 13.28 16.48 7.75
C GLY A 19 14.53 15.90 8.41
N CYS A 20 14.33 14.98 9.36
CA CYS A 20 15.35 14.37 10.20
C CYS A 20 16.46 13.68 9.40
N SER A 21 17.63 13.54 10.02
CA SER A 21 18.76 12.79 9.44
C SER A 21 18.33 11.39 8.96
N LYS A 22 18.58 11.04 7.70
CA LYS A 22 18.15 9.75 7.11
C LYS A 22 18.68 8.53 7.87
N GLU A 23 19.85 8.67 8.49
CA GLU A 23 20.44 7.68 9.40
C GLU A 23 20.62 8.28 10.80
N ASN A 24 20.39 7.49 11.84
CA ASN A 24 20.64 7.85 13.23
C ASN A 24 22.13 7.74 13.53
N THR A 25 22.82 8.87 13.51
CA THR A 25 24.24 9.02 13.85
C THR A 25 24.51 9.12 15.35
N GLY A 26 23.46 9.06 16.20
CA GLY A 26 23.54 9.29 17.64
C GLY A 26 23.60 10.77 18.04
N VAL A 27 23.42 11.70 17.09
CA VAL A 27 23.30 13.15 17.35
C VAL A 27 21.85 13.47 17.71
N PRO A 28 21.56 14.09 18.86
CA PRO A 28 20.20 14.51 19.20
C PRO A 28 19.70 15.66 18.33
N GLU A 29 18.46 15.54 17.85
CA GLU A 29 17.66 16.60 17.25
C GLU A 29 16.44 16.91 18.15
N SER A 30 15.59 17.88 17.79
CA SER A 30 14.48 18.31 18.65
C SER A 30 13.35 18.97 17.83
N HIS A 31 12.33 18.19 17.47
CA HIS A 31 11.27 18.62 16.55
C HIS A 31 9.85 18.56 17.13
N PHE A 32 9.67 18.19 18.40
CA PHE A 32 8.33 18.07 18.99
C PHE A 32 7.52 19.39 18.99
N GLU A 33 8.16 20.56 19.01
CA GLU A 33 7.46 21.84 18.83
C GLU A 33 6.92 22.05 17.40
N GLN A 34 7.53 21.44 16.37
CA GLN A 34 6.96 21.38 15.02
C GLN A 34 5.79 20.38 15.00
N LEU A 35 5.96 19.21 15.62
CA LEU A 35 4.87 18.21 15.71
C LEU A 35 3.64 18.76 16.46
N LYS A 36 3.81 19.56 17.52
CA LYS A 36 2.71 20.26 18.21
C LYS A 36 1.98 21.24 17.28
N GLN A 37 2.68 21.95 16.38
CA GLN A 37 2.04 22.82 15.38
C GLN A 37 1.19 22.01 14.39
N TRP A 38 1.70 20.87 13.90
CA TRP A 38 0.91 19.98 13.04
C TRP A 38 -0.28 19.33 13.77
N ALA A 39 -0.12 18.98 15.06
CA ALA A 39 -1.22 18.50 15.89
C ALA A 39 -2.32 19.56 16.08
N LYS A 40 -1.92 20.83 16.27
CA LYS A 40 -2.85 21.96 16.36
C LYS A 40 -3.59 22.19 15.04
N HIS A 41 -2.87 22.15 13.90
CA HIS A 41 -3.47 22.24 12.57
C HIS A 41 -4.48 21.12 12.31
N ALA A 42 -4.13 19.87 12.66
CA ALA A 42 -5.06 18.75 12.57
C ALA A 42 -6.32 18.96 13.42
N CYS A 43 -6.17 19.43 14.66
CA CYS A 43 -7.31 19.79 15.52
C CYS A 43 -8.20 20.88 14.88
N ASP A 44 -7.61 21.89 14.24
CA ASP A 44 -8.35 23.00 13.61
C ASP A 44 -9.11 22.55 12.34
N LEU A 45 -8.57 21.59 11.59
CA LEU A 45 -9.28 20.90 10.49
C LEU A 45 -10.32 19.87 10.99
N GLY A 46 -10.50 19.73 12.30
CA GLY A 46 -11.50 18.81 12.89
C GLY A 46 -11.08 17.35 12.95
N PHE A 47 -9.79 17.03 12.79
CA PHE A 47 -9.26 15.71 13.14
C PHE A 47 -9.30 15.53 14.67
N THR A 48 -9.63 14.32 15.11
CA THR A 48 -9.80 13.99 16.53
C THR A 48 -8.77 12.98 17.03
N ALA A 49 -7.93 12.47 16.13
CA ALA A 49 -6.85 11.55 16.46
C ALA A 49 -5.64 11.76 15.53
N ILE A 50 -4.45 11.56 16.07
CA ILE A 50 -3.20 11.52 15.33
C ILE A 50 -2.69 10.08 15.38
N TYR A 51 -2.47 9.50 14.21
CA TYR A 51 -1.59 8.34 14.07
C TYR A 51 -0.20 8.87 13.74
N ILE A 52 0.71 8.81 14.71
CA ILE A 52 2.13 9.08 14.50
C ILE A 52 2.81 7.76 14.14
N GLY A 53 3.50 7.77 12.99
CA GLY A 53 4.26 6.64 12.47
C GLY A 53 5.51 6.35 13.31
N PRO A 54 6.52 5.67 12.74
CA PRO A 54 7.69 5.20 13.48
C PRO A 54 8.35 6.26 14.38
N LEU A 55 8.35 5.94 15.68
CA LEU A 55 8.75 6.85 16.77
C LEU A 55 9.84 6.24 17.66
N PHE A 56 10.06 4.92 17.61
CA PHE A 56 11.05 4.22 18.44
C PHE A 56 12.47 4.43 17.91
N GLU A 57 13.48 4.41 18.79
CA GLU A 57 14.90 4.53 18.42
C GLU A 57 15.27 3.51 17.34
N SER A 58 15.58 4.00 16.14
CA SER A 58 15.88 3.21 14.95
C SER A 58 17.22 3.62 14.33
N VAL A 59 17.68 2.88 13.32
CA VAL A 59 18.91 3.22 12.57
C VAL A 59 18.62 4.15 11.39
N GLY A 60 17.44 4.07 10.77
CA GLY A 60 17.16 4.74 9.50
C GLY A 60 15.69 5.11 9.33
N HIS A 61 14.91 4.24 8.71
CA HIS A 61 13.52 4.48 8.33
C HIS A 61 12.47 4.15 9.42
N GLY A 62 12.88 3.99 10.68
CA GLY A 62 11.98 3.84 11.83
C GLY A 62 11.58 2.41 12.18
N TYR A 63 11.57 1.51 11.20
CA TYR A 63 11.14 0.11 11.37
C TYR A 63 12.28 -0.83 11.78
N GLU A 64 13.54 -0.44 11.58
CA GLU A 64 14.70 -1.15 12.10
C GLU A 64 14.97 -0.80 13.59
N THR A 65 13.95 -1.01 14.45
CA THR A 65 13.95 -0.63 15.87
C THR A 65 15.12 -1.22 16.66
N THR A 66 15.74 -0.41 17.51
CA THR A 66 16.93 -0.73 18.31
C THR A 66 16.66 -0.65 19.83
N ASP A 67 15.77 0.24 20.25
CA ASP A 67 15.17 0.25 21.59
C ASP A 67 13.69 0.63 21.50
N TYR A 68 12.83 -0.23 22.02
CA TYR A 68 11.38 -0.03 22.05
C TYR A 68 10.92 0.92 23.17
N LYS A 69 11.79 1.33 24.11
CA LYS A 69 11.43 2.17 25.27
C LYS A 69 12.04 3.59 25.19
N LYS A 70 12.60 3.93 24.03
CA LYS A 70 13.22 5.21 23.74
C LYS A 70 12.62 5.80 22.47
N VAL A 71 12.22 7.07 22.53
CA VAL A 71 11.88 7.90 21.37
C VAL A 71 13.14 8.10 20.50
N ASP A 72 12.98 8.06 19.17
CA ASP A 72 14.10 8.24 18.25
C ASP A 72 14.81 9.58 18.48
N ILE A 73 16.13 9.53 18.68
CA ILE A 73 16.96 10.67 19.07
C ILE A 73 16.91 11.81 18.04
N ARG A 74 16.50 11.52 16.80
CA ARG A 74 16.29 12.50 15.73
C ARG A 74 14.93 13.20 15.80
N LEU A 75 14.08 12.88 16.77
CA LEU A 75 12.81 13.57 17.04
C LEU A 75 12.86 14.36 18.35
N GLY A 76 13.48 13.79 19.38
CA GLY A 76 13.65 14.41 20.70
C GLY A 76 13.84 13.38 21.81
N THR A 77 13.29 13.65 22.99
CA THR A 77 13.35 12.79 24.18
C THR A 77 12.01 12.12 24.49
N ASN A 78 12.02 11.18 25.45
CA ASN A 78 10.80 10.59 26.02
C ASN A 78 9.93 11.67 26.70
N GLU A 79 10.56 12.63 27.37
CA GLU A 79 9.90 13.78 27.98
C GLU A 79 9.20 14.66 26.93
N ASP A 80 9.86 14.97 25.82
CA ASP A 80 9.26 15.78 24.74
C ASP A 80 8.04 15.08 24.11
N PHE A 81 8.06 13.75 23.99
CA PHE A 81 6.91 12.99 23.51
C PHE A 81 5.76 12.97 24.51
N ARG A 82 6.01 12.81 25.81
CA ARG A 82 4.96 12.94 26.84
C ARG A 82 4.29 14.32 26.74
N ASP A 83 5.10 15.37 26.72
CA ASP A 83 4.64 16.75 26.63
C ASP A 83 3.94 17.06 25.27
N PHE A 84 4.12 16.21 24.24
CA PHE A 84 3.33 16.22 23.00
C PHE A 84 1.99 15.49 23.13
N VAL A 85 1.92 14.34 23.84
CA VAL A 85 0.64 13.64 24.09
C VAL A 85 -0.25 14.46 25.02
N ASP A 86 0.30 15.01 26.10
CA ASP A 86 -0.40 15.94 27.01
C ASP A 86 -1.02 17.11 26.21
N TYR A 87 -0.24 17.72 25.31
CA TYR A 87 -0.70 18.80 24.43
C TYR A 87 -1.83 18.39 23.47
N CYS A 88 -1.77 17.17 22.93
CA CYS A 88 -2.85 16.63 22.10
C CYS A 88 -4.12 16.39 22.93
N HIS A 89 -3.99 15.81 24.13
CA HIS A 89 -5.11 15.52 25.03
C HIS A 89 -5.80 16.78 25.54
N ASP A 90 -5.06 17.86 25.83
CA ASP A 90 -5.61 19.18 26.19
C ASP A 90 -6.49 19.77 25.08
N MET A 91 -6.24 19.42 23.81
CA MET A 91 -7.08 19.78 22.65
C MET A 91 -8.21 18.76 22.39
N GLY A 92 -8.25 17.64 23.10
CA GLY A 92 -9.16 16.52 22.86
C GLY A 92 -8.77 15.61 21.69
N VAL A 93 -7.51 15.69 21.23
CA VAL A 93 -6.96 14.86 20.14
C VAL A 93 -6.28 13.62 20.74
N LYS A 94 -6.65 12.44 20.24
CA LYS A 94 -6.11 11.14 20.70
C LYS A 94 -4.83 10.75 19.96
N VAL A 95 -3.90 10.05 20.62
CA VAL A 95 -2.59 9.70 20.03
C VAL A 95 -2.41 8.19 19.90
N VAL A 96 -2.12 7.75 18.67
CA VAL A 96 -1.87 6.35 18.30
C VAL A 96 -0.47 6.25 17.71
N VAL A 97 0.35 5.30 18.19
CA VAL A 97 1.75 5.12 17.77
C VAL A 97 1.94 3.88 16.90
N ASP A 98 3.02 3.84 16.12
CA ASP A 98 3.43 2.64 15.39
C ASP A 98 4.05 1.57 16.30
N GLY A 99 3.66 0.32 16.12
CA GLY A 99 4.03 -0.84 16.94
C GLY A 99 4.72 -1.91 16.10
N VAL A 100 6.03 -1.73 15.89
CA VAL A 100 6.85 -2.58 15.03
C VAL A 100 7.21 -3.91 15.70
N PHE A 101 6.22 -4.81 15.84
CA PHE A 101 6.36 -6.00 16.70
C PHE A 101 6.65 -7.32 15.94
N ASN A 102 6.61 -7.33 14.61
CA ASN A 102 7.05 -8.49 13.81
C ASN A 102 8.58 -8.66 13.80
N HIS A 103 9.33 -7.55 13.84
CA HIS A 103 10.76 -7.55 13.58
C HIS A 103 11.49 -6.42 14.32
N VAL A 104 12.83 -6.51 14.36
CA VAL A 104 13.73 -5.49 14.94
C VAL A 104 14.91 -5.21 14.01
N GLY A 105 15.56 -4.07 14.21
CA GLY A 105 16.84 -3.77 13.56
C GLY A 105 18.01 -4.57 14.16
N ARG A 106 19.05 -4.77 13.37
CA ARG A 106 20.30 -5.47 13.77
C ARG A 106 21.05 -4.88 14.97
N ARG A 107 20.69 -3.70 15.47
CA ARG A 107 21.26 -3.08 16.69
C ARG A 107 20.40 -3.25 17.94
N PHE A 108 19.32 -4.03 17.87
CA PHE A 108 18.50 -4.37 19.03
C PHE A 108 19.31 -5.19 20.05
N PHE A 109 19.22 -4.86 21.34
CA PHE A 109 20.12 -5.39 22.38
C PHE A 109 20.20 -6.92 22.43
N ALA A 110 19.05 -7.60 22.22
CA ALA A 110 18.96 -9.07 22.24
C ALA A 110 19.60 -9.70 21.00
N PHE A 111 19.61 -9.00 19.86
CA PHE A 111 20.27 -9.45 18.64
C PHE A 111 21.77 -9.20 18.68
N GLU A 112 22.20 -8.04 19.22
CA GLU A 112 23.62 -7.78 19.47
C GLU A 112 24.24 -8.83 20.42
N ASP A 113 23.51 -9.29 21.44
CA ASP A 113 23.94 -10.40 22.31
C ASP A 113 24.04 -11.72 21.54
N LEU A 114 23.08 -12.02 20.65
CA LEU A 114 23.15 -13.19 19.76
C LEU A 114 24.36 -13.15 18.83
N GLN A 115 24.70 -11.99 18.25
CA GLN A 115 25.90 -11.81 17.45
C GLN A 115 27.18 -12.05 18.25
N LYS A 116 27.25 -11.56 19.49
CA LYS A 116 28.45 -11.66 20.35
C LYS A 116 28.63 -13.07 20.96
N ASN A 117 27.53 -13.72 21.35
CA ASN A 117 27.55 -14.95 22.16
C ASN A 117 27.12 -16.22 21.38
N ARG A 118 26.59 -16.08 20.16
CA ARG A 118 26.10 -17.14 19.26
C ARG A 118 25.29 -18.22 20.00
N GLU A 119 25.74 -19.48 20.01
CA GLU A 119 25.02 -20.61 20.62
C GLU A 119 24.73 -20.41 22.11
N THR A 120 25.55 -19.60 22.80
CA THR A 120 25.49 -19.35 24.25
C THR A 120 24.63 -18.14 24.62
N SER A 121 24.10 -17.39 23.64
CA SER A 121 23.18 -16.29 23.90
C SER A 121 21.89 -16.77 24.56
N GLN A 122 21.48 -16.08 25.62
CA GLN A 122 20.16 -16.27 26.26
C GLN A 122 18.99 -15.84 25.35
N TYR A 123 19.27 -15.04 24.31
CA TYR A 123 18.29 -14.49 23.39
C TYR A 123 18.20 -15.25 22.05
N ARG A 124 18.98 -16.33 21.85
CA ARG A 124 18.90 -17.18 20.64
C ARG A 124 17.46 -17.49 20.24
N ASP A 125 16.65 -17.92 21.21
CA ASP A 125 15.29 -18.38 20.95
C ASP A 125 14.26 -17.23 20.84
N TRP A 126 14.70 -15.97 20.91
CA TRP A 126 13.87 -14.78 20.64
C TRP A 126 13.70 -14.50 19.14
N PHE A 127 14.49 -15.14 18.28
CA PHE A 127 14.47 -14.90 16.83
C PHE A 127 14.10 -16.16 16.06
N CYS A 128 13.44 -15.99 14.91
CA CYS A 128 12.96 -17.12 14.13
C CYS A 128 14.10 -17.81 13.35
N ASN A 129 14.10 -19.14 13.36
CA ASN A 129 14.95 -20.01 12.53
C ASN A 129 16.47 -19.71 12.54
N VAL A 130 17.01 -19.34 13.71
CA VAL A 130 18.45 -19.15 13.92
C VAL A 130 19.24 -20.44 13.65
N ASN A 131 20.21 -20.39 12.73
CA ASN A 131 21.04 -21.51 12.31
C ASN A 131 22.53 -21.15 12.32
N PHE A 132 23.26 -21.65 13.33
CA PHE A 132 24.69 -21.45 13.51
C PHE A 132 25.60 -22.23 12.53
N GLY A 133 25.03 -23.09 11.69
CA GLY A 133 25.72 -23.67 10.53
C GLY A 133 25.51 -22.87 9.23
N GLY A 134 24.70 -21.81 9.26
CA GLY A 134 24.48 -20.89 8.14
C GLY A 134 25.36 -19.63 8.23
N ASN A 135 25.14 -18.70 7.32
CA ASN A 135 25.70 -17.35 7.35
C ASN A 135 24.80 -16.39 6.55
N ASN A 136 25.11 -15.09 6.57
CA ASN A 136 24.40 -14.05 5.81
C ASN A 136 25.39 -13.05 5.16
N GLU A 137 24.87 -12.04 4.46
CA GLU A 137 25.66 -11.00 3.78
C GLU A 137 26.46 -10.09 4.73
N TYR A 138 26.09 -10.06 6.01
CA TYR A 138 26.82 -9.33 7.06
C TYR A 138 27.92 -10.16 7.73
N ASN A 139 28.05 -11.44 7.37
CA ASN A 139 29.02 -12.38 7.92
C ASN A 139 28.92 -12.59 9.45
N ASP A 140 27.71 -12.65 10.01
CA ASP A 140 27.50 -12.91 11.45
C ASP A 140 27.94 -14.33 11.90
N GLY A 141 28.21 -15.23 10.96
CA GLY A 141 28.49 -16.65 11.24
C GLY A 141 27.26 -17.45 11.68
N PHE A 142 26.07 -16.98 11.33
CA PHE A 142 24.79 -17.71 11.40
C PHE A 142 23.78 -17.11 10.42
N SER A 143 22.70 -17.82 10.12
CA SER A 143 21.54 -17.29 9.40
C SER A 143 20.29 -17.29 10.30
N TYR A 144 19.25 -16.55 9.91
CA TYR A 144 17.98 -16.41 10.63
C TYR A 144 16.85 -16.07 9.66
N GLU A 145 15.59 -16.11 10.12
CA GLU A 145 14.44 -15.61 9.37
C GLU A 145 14.28 -14.10 9.56
N ASN A 146 13.99 -13.41 8.46
CA ASN A 146 13.86 -11.96 8.38
C ASN A 146 12.45 -11.57 7.88
N TRP A 147 12.18 -10.27 7.79
CA TRP A 147 11.00 -9.75 7.09
C TRP A 147 11.33 -9.32 5.65
N GLY A 148 10.45 -9.66 4.71
CA GLY A 148 10.55 -9.24 3.30
C GLY A 148 11.74 -9.79 2.49
N GLY A 149 12.61 -10.61 3.08
CA GLY A 149 13.89 -11.01 2.49
C GLY A 149 15.09 -10.17 2.97
N TYR A 150 14.86 -9.13 3.78
CA TYR A 150 15.88 -8.16 4.19
C TYR A 150 16.50 -8.52 5.55
N ASN A 151 17.73 -9.02 5.59
CA ASN A 151 18.39 -9.41 6.85
C ASN A 151 18.65 -8.23 7.82
N LEU A 152 18.50 -6.98 7.38
CA LEU A 152 18.43 -5.81 8.27
C LEU A 152 17.29 -5.90 9.30
N LEU A 153 16.20 -6.58 8.94
CA LEU A 153 14.92 -6.63 9.65
C LEU A 153 14.72 -8.04 10.23
N VAL A 154 15.29 -8.27 11.41
CA VAL A 154 15.38 -9.57 12.09
C VAL A 154 14.02 -9.94 12.69
N LYS A 155 13.46 -11.11 12.33
CA LYS A 155 12.11 -11.49 12.75
C LYS A 155 12.05 -12.02 14.19
N LEU A 156 11.13 -11.49 14.98
CA LEU A 156 10.89 -11.91 16.37
C LEU A 156 10.06 -13.19 16.45
N ASN A 157 10.45 -14.09 17.36
CA ASN A 157 9.75 -15.32 17.68
C ASN A 157 8.60 -15.03 18.67
N GLN A 158 7.46 -14.57 18.16
CA GLN A 158 6.25 -14.29 18.94
C GLN A 158 5.62 -15.50 19.63
N ARG A 159 6.12 -16.72 19.39
CA ARG A 159 5.73 -17.93 20.13
C ARG A 159 6.58 -18.19 21.37
N ASN A 160 7.65 -17.42 21.57
CA ASN A 160 8.45 -17.46 22.79
C ASN A 160 7.76 -16.58 23.86
N PRO A 161 7.35 -17.14 25.02
CA PRO A 161 6.70 -16.37 26.08
C PRO A 161 7.53 -15.19 26.60
N ALA A 162 8.87 -15.25 26.52
CA ALA A 162 9.74 -14.14 26.91
C ALA A 162 9.63 -12.96 25.92
N VAL A 163 9.49 -13.23 24.62
CA VAL A 163 9.27 -12.20 23.59
C VAL A 163 7.87 -11.60 23.76
N MET A 164 6.83 -12.44 23.94
CA MET A 164 5.46 -11.98 24.19
C MET A 164 5.41 -11.05 25.41
N GLN A 165 5.97 -11.48 26.55
CA GLN A 165 5.98 -10.69 27.78
C GLN A 165 6.78 -9.40 27.62
N TYR A 166 7.95 -9.44 26.98
CA TYR A 166 8.74 -8.25 26.69
C TYR A 166 7.96 -7.22 25.87
N LEU A 167 7.24 -7.65 24.82
CA LEU A 167 6.41 -6.78 23.99
C LEU A 167 5.19 -6.24 24.75
N TYR A 168 4.54 -7.03 25.61
CA TYR A 168 3.48 -6.53 26.49
C TYR A 168 4.01 -5.56 27.57
N ASP A 169 5.24 -5.74 28.03
CA ASP A 169 5.94 -4.83 28.95
C ASP A 169 6.49 -3.57 28.25
N VAL A 170 6.62 -3.59 26.92
CA VAL A 170 6.79 -2.40 26.08
C VAL A 170 5.46 -1.65 25.99
N ILE A 171 4.38 -2.30 25.55
CA ILE A 171 3.06 -1.66 25.38
C ILE A 171 2.60 -1.01 26.70
N ARG A 172 2.74 -1.72 27.83
CA ARG A 172 2.44 -1.16 29.15
C ARG A 172 3.30 0.05 29.50
N PHE A 173 4.59 0.04 29.17
CA PHE A 173 5.46 1.19 29.38
C PHE A 173 4.99 2.41 28.57
N TRP A 174 4.55 2.25 27.31
CA TRP A 174 4.05 3.38 26.52
C TRP A 174 2.74 3.95 27.09
N ILE A 175 1.84 3.09 27.57
CA ILE A 175 0.60 3.52 28.27
C ILE A 175 0.95 4.22 29.59
N ASP A 176 1.71 3.57 30.48
CA ASP A 176 2.03 4.07 31.83
C ASP A 176 2.88 5.37 31.82
N THR A 177 3.67 5.61 30.77
CA THR A 177 4.63 6.75 30.70
C THR A 177 4.13 7.92 29.87
N PHE A 178 3.28 7.68 28.87
CA PHE A 178 2.87 8.68 27.87
C PHE A 178 1.35 8.74 27.61
N ASP A 179 0.54 7.92 28.28
CA ASP A 179 -0.91 7.78 28.09
C ASP A 179 -1.39 7.68 26.62
N ILE A 180 -0.64 7.00 25.76
CA ILE A 180 -1.09 6.71 24.38
C ILE A 180 -2.46 6.01 24.36
N ASP A 181 -3.23 6.21 23.30
CA ASP A 181 -4.62 5.76 23.19
C ASP A 181 -4.81 4.55 22.28
N GLY A 182 -3.77 4.16 21.54
CA GLY A 182 -3.77 2.94 20.74
C GLY A 182 -2.46 2.68 20.00
N ILE A 183 -2.41 1.57 19.28
CA ILE A 183 -1.27 1.17 18.45
C ILE A 183 -1.72 0.77 17.03
N ARG A 184 -1.00 1.27 16.02
CA ARG A 184 -0.97 0.69 14.66
C ARG A 184 0.07 -0.41 14.65
N LEU A 185 -0.32 -1.65 14.34
CA LEU A 185 0.58 -2.80 14.26
C LEU A 185 1.16 -2.92 12.87
N ASP A 186 2.48 -2.82 12.78
CA ASP A 186 3.25 -3.06 11.56
C ASP A 186 3.17 -4.53 11.12
N ALA A 187 3.03 -4.74 9.80
CA ALA A 187 2.98 -6.06 9.18
C ALA A 187 2.02 -7.03 9.91
N ALA A 188 0.81 -6.56 10.25
CA ALA A 188 -0.15 -7.31 11.08
C ALA A 188 -0.68 -8.59 10.41
N ASP A 189 -0.52 -8.71 9.09
CA ASP A 189 -0.85 -9.90 8.32
C ASP A 189 0.07 -11.11 8.60
N VAL A 190 1.30 -10.87 9.07
CA VAL A 190 2.29 -11.93 9.41
C VAL A 190 2.53 -12.12 10.92
N LEU A 191 1.85 -11.35 11.79
CA LEU A 191 1.88 -11.56 13.25
C LEU A 191 1.19 -12.87 13.65
N ASP A 192 1.63 -13.48 14.76
CA ASP A 192 0.97 -14.68 15.28
C ASP A 192 -0.39 -14.34 15.91
N PHE A 193 -1.44 -15.10 15.55
CA PHE A 193 -2.81 -14.84 16.02
C PHE A 193 -2.97 -15.00 17.53
N ASP A 194 -2.19 -15.84 18.20
CA ASP A 194 -2.28 -15.99 19.66
C ASP A 194 -1.51 -14.87 20.38
N PHE A 195 -0.48 -14.29 19.76
CA PHE A 195 0.15 -13.04 20.21
C PHE A 195 -0.82 -11.85 20.10
N MET A 196 -1.56 -11.73 18.98
CA MET A 196 -2.58 -10.69 18.81
C MET A 196 -3.75 -10.83 19.81
N LYS A 197 -4.22 -12.04 20.10
CA LYS A 197 -5.25 -12.28 21.14
C LYS A 197 -4.75 -11.92 22.53
N GLY A 198 -3.51 -12.33 22.87
CA GLY A 198 -2.89 -11.98 24.15
C GLY A 198 -2.73 -10.47 24.31
N MET A 199 -2.35 -9.77 23.22
CA MET A 199 -2.27 -8.31 23.19
C MET A 199 -3.64 -7.66 23.44
N ARG A 200 -4.68 -8.09 22.72
CA ARG A 200 -6.06 -7.58 22.88
C ARG A 200 -6.61 -7.76 24.30
N HIS A 201 -6.30 -8.90 24.93
CA HIS A 201 -6.68 -9.18 26.32
C HIS A 201 -5.91 -8.31 27.31
N GLU A 202 -4.60 -8.10 27.11
CA GLU A 202 -3.77 -7.33 28.02
C GLU A 202 -3.99 -5.81 27.89
N THR A 203 -4.11 -5.25 26.68
CA THR A 203 -4.34 -3.81 26.50
C THR A 203 -5.69 -3.36 27.05
N ALA A 204 -6.75 -4.16 26.85
CA ALA A 204 -8.07 -3.93 27.43
C ALA A 204 -8.09 -3.98 28.97
N ARG A 205 -6.99 -4.40 29.60
CA ARG A 205 -6.77 -4.37 31.06
C ARG A 205 -5.79 -3.29 31.51
N MET A 206 -5.07 -2.68 30.57
CA MET A 206 -4.18 -1.53 30.81
C MET A 206 -4.94 -0.21 30.71
N LYS A 207 -5.75 -0.02 29.65
CA LYS A 207 -6.50 1.22 29.39
C LYS A 207 -7.84 0.91 28.71
N GLU A 208 -8.90 1.58 29.16
CA GLU A 208 -10.24 1.49 28.56
C GLU A 208 -10.24 2.15 27.17
N ASP A 209 -11.00 1.60 26.22
CA ASP A 209 -11.01 1.97 24.80
C ASP A 209 -9.62 2.04 24.11
N PHE A 210 -8.61 1.30 24.60
CA PHE A 210 -7.29 1.26 23.96
C PHE A 210 -7.36 0.61 22.56
N TRP A 211 -7.12 1.41 21.53
CA TRP A 211 -7.37 1.01 20.15
C TRP A 211 -6.21 0.16 19.58
N LEU A 212 -6.57 -0.77 18.67
CA LEU A 212 -5.61 -1.65 18.01
C LEU A 212 -6.00 -1.77 16.54
N MET A 213 -5.16 -1.24 15.66
CA MET A 213 -5.35 -1.24 14.21
C MET A 213 -4.19 -1.98 13.55
N GLY A 214 -4.47 -2.91 12.64
CA GLY A 214 -3.42 -3.69 11.96
C GLY A 214 -3.17 -3.24 10.53
N GLU A 215 -1.91 -3.24 10.11
CA GLU A 215 -1.61 -3.27 8.68
C GLU A 215 -1.93 -4.65 8.08
N VAL A 216 -2.92 -4.72 7.19
CA VAL A 216 -3.22 -5.91 6.40
C VAL A 216 -3.39 -5.50 4.93
N ILE A 217 -2.37 -5.74 4.12
CA ILE A 217 -2.35 -5.31 2.71
C ILE A 217 -3.31 -6.10 1.81
N HIS A 218 -3.64 -7.36 2.16
CA HIS A 218 -4.44 -8.25 1.33
C HIS A 218 -5.10 -9.40 2.11
N GLY A 219 -6.16 -9.97 1.55
CA GLY A 219 -6.82 -11.18 2.04
C GLY A 219 -8.12 -10.92 2.78
N ASP A 220 -8.65 -11.94 3.45
CA ASP A 220 -9.90 -11.83 4.22
C ASP A 220 -9.66 -11.10 5.55
N TYR A 221 -9.92 -9.79 5.57
CA TYR A 221 -9.77 -8.91 6.72
C TYR A 221 -10.54 -9.38 7.98
N SER A 222 -11.60 -10.18 7.85
CA SER A 222 -12.38 -10.70 8.99
C SER A 222 -11.58 -11.63 9.90
N ARG A 223 -10.48 -12.22 9.39
CA ARG A 223 -9.52 -13.00 10.18
C ARG A 223 -8.83 -12.16 11.27
N TRP A 224 -8.60 -10.87 10.99
CA TRP A 224 -7.89 -9.95 11.89
C TRP A 224 -8.84 -9.01 12.65
N VAL A 225 -9.90 -8.52 12.01
CA VAL A 225 -10.90 -7.64 12.64
C VAL A 225 -12.03 -8.46 13.23
N ASN A 226 -12.06 -8.57 14.56
CA ASN A 226 -13.10 -9.26 15.35
C ASN A 226 -12.90 -9.01 16.86
N ASP A 227 -13.80 -9.55 17.68
CA ASP A 227 -13.78 -9.39 19.14
C ASP A 227 -12.53 -9.97 19.84
N GLN A 228 -11.78 -10.88 19.20
CA GLN A 228 -10.63 -11.56 19.80
C GLN A 228 -9.28 -10.97 19.42
N THR A 229 -9.14 -10.39 18.23
CA THR A 229 -7.87 -9.85 17.72
C THR A 229 -7.89 -8.32 17.61
N LEU A 230 -8.02 -7.71 16.44
CA LEU A 230 -7.85 -6.27 16.26
C LEU A 230 -9.20 -5.56 16.17
N HIS A 231 -9.21 -4.28 16.54
CA HIS A 231 -10.39 -3.41 16.43
C HIS A 231 -10.63 -2.95 14.98
N CYS A 232 -9.56 -2.89 14.17
CA CYS A 232 -9.57 -2.31 12.83
C CYS A 232 -8.37 -2.83 11.99
N VAL A 233 -8.42 -2.73 10.66
CA VAL A 233 -7.25 -2.88 9.77
C VAL A 233 -7.24 -1.84 8.65
N THR A 234 -6.09 -1.63 8.04
CA THR A 234 -5.88 -0.79 6.85
C THR A 234 -6.70 -1.26 5.64
N ASN A 235 -7.53 -0.37 5.09
CA ASN A 235 -8.44 -0.70 3.99
C ASN A 235 -7.77 -0.58 2.60
N TYR A 236 -6.73 -1.38 2.35
CA TYR A 236 -5.97 -1.37 1.10
C TYR A 236 -6.82 -1.75 -0.13
N GLU A 237 -7.84 -2.62 0.01
CA GLU A 237 -8.79 -2.91 -1.07
C GLU A 237 -9.57 -1.67 -1.51
N LEU A 238 -10.16 -0.90 -0.57
CA LEU A 238 -10.88 0.32 -0.91
C LEU A 238 -9.94 1.41 -1.43
N HIS A 239 -8.76 1.59 -0.82
CA HIS A 239 -7.73 2.51 -1.29
C HIS A 239 -7.42 2.31 -2.79
N LYS A 240 -7.30 1.06 -3.26
CA LYS A 240 -7.12 0.75 -4.68
C LYS A 240 -8.29 1.28 -5.50
N GLY A 241 -9.51 0.88 -5.14
CA GLY A 241 -10.73 1.28 -5.85
C GLY A 241 -10.92 2.80 -5.90
N LEU A 242 -10.54 3.53 -4.84
CA LEU A 242 -10.64 4.99 -4.78
C LEU A 242 -9.85 5.67 -5.89
N TYR A 243 -8.59 5.29 -6.17
CA TYR A 243 -7.83 5.97 -7.21
C TYR A 243 -8.12 5.44 -8.62
N SER A 244 -8.30 4.11 -8.81
CA SER A 244 -8.56 3.57 -10.16
C SER A 244 -9.99 3.85 -10.64
N GLY A 245 -10.99 3.78 -9.77
CA GLY A 245 -12.38 4.08 -10.12
C GLY A 245 -12.59 5.52 -10.61
N HIS A 246 -11.75 6.47 -10.17
CA HIS A 246 -11.72 7.83 -10.71
C HIS A 246 -10.95 7.92 -12.03
N ASN A 247 -9.73 7.36 -12.10
CA ASN A 247 -8.93 7.36 -13.32
C ASN A 247 -9.65 6.71 -14.52
N ASP A 248 -10.27 5.54 -14.30
CA ASP A 248 -10.99 4.77 -15.31
C ASP A 248 -12.46 5.22 -15.46
N HIS A 249 -12.90 6.22 -14.68
CA HIS A 249 -14.26 6.76 -14.68
C HIS A 249 -15.34 5.67 -14.51
N ASN A 250 -15.17 4.85 -13.46
CA ASN A 250 -15.89 3.61 -13.22
C ASN A 250 -16.23 3.41 -11.73
N TYR A 251 -17.31 4.05 -11.26
CA TYR A 251 -17.80 3.87 -9.88
C TYR A 251 -18.32 2.46 -9.56
N PHE A 252 -18.57 1.58 -10.55
CA PHE A 252 -18.92 0.19 -10.26
C PHE A 252 -17.79 -0.56 -9.54
N GLU A 253 -16.52 -0.18 -9.75
CA GLU A 253 -15.41 -0.73 -8.97
C GLU A 253 -15.51 -0.33 -7.50
N ILE A 254 -15.74 0.95 -7.21
CA ILE A 254 -15.84 1.44 -5.83
C ILE A 254 -17.05 0.82 -5.12
N ALA A 255 -18.22 0.78 -5.79
CA ALA A 255 -19.42 0.15 -5.27
C ALA A 255 -19.25 -1.36 -5.04
N HIS A 256 -18.61 -2.09 -5.95
CA HIS A 256 -18.30 -3.51 -5.76
C HIS A 256 -17.42 -3.74 -4.53
N THR A 257 -16.36 -2.95 -4.38
CA THR A 257 -15.42 -3.03 -3.25
C THR A 257 -16.11 -2.72 -1.92
N ILE A 258 -16.98 -1.69 -1.86
CA ILE A 258 -17.77 -1.38 -0.65
C ILE A 258 -18.69 -2.54 -0.27
N ARG A 259 -19.46 -3.09 -1.23
CA ARG A 259 -20.37 -4.23 -0.98
C ARG A 259 -19.60 -5.43 -0.45
N ARG A 260 -18.52 -5.82 -1.15
CA ARG A 260 -17.61 -6.91 -0.74
C ARG A 260 -17.11 -6.73 0.69
N LEU A 261 -16.54 -5.56 1.00
CA LEU A 261 -15.96 -5.29 2.33
C LEU A 261 -17.01 -5.33 3.44
N ASN A 262 -18.22 -4.81 3.19
CA ASN A 262 -19.34 -4.91 4.13
C ASN A 262 -19.73 -6.37 4.40
N ASP A 263 -19.73 -7.23 3.37
CA ASP A 263 -20.09 -8.66 3.49
C ASP A 263 -19.05 -9.46 4.29
N ILE A 264 -17.75 -9.34 3.98
CA ILE A 264 -16.70 -10.07 4.74
C ILE A 264 -16.47 -9.49 6.13
N CYS A 265 -16.40 -8.16 6.28
CA CYS A 265 -16.11 -7.52 7.56
C CYS A 265 -17.35 -7.37 8.47
N ARG A 266 -18.55 -7.70 7.96
CA ARG A 266 -19.83 -7.78 8.71
C ARG A 266 -20.18 -6.50 9.49
N GLY A 267 -19.89 -5.34 8.91
CA GLY A 267 -20.12 -4.04 9.55
C GLY A 267 -19.02 -3.60 10.54
N SER A 268 -17.89 -4.28 10.60
CA SER A 268 -16.69 -3.77 11.29
C SER A 268 -16.16 -2.52 10.56
N ARG A 269 -15.76 -1.49 11.32
CA ARG A 269 -15.19 -0.25 10.76
C ARG A 269 -13.73 -0.48 10.35
N LEU A 270 -13.41 -0.24 9.08
CA LEU A 270 -12.04 -0.32 8.54
C LEU A 270 -11.38 1.06 8.49
N TYR A 271 -10.05 1.10 8.48
CA TYR A 271 -9.26 2.33 8.40
C TYR A 271 -9.16 2.78 6.95
N THR A 272 -9.94 3.80 6.59
CA THR A 272 -10.15 4.25 5.21
C THR A 272 -9.26 5.44 4.90
N PHE A 273 -8.34 5.27 3.96
CA PHE A 273 -7.34 6.26 3.54
C PHE A 273 -7.20 6.30 2.00
N ALA A 274 -6.64 7.38 1.48
CA ALA A 274 -6.35 7.53 0.05
C ALA A 274 -4.85 7.42 -0.28
N ASP A 275 -3.98 7.70 0.68
CA ASP A 275 -2.54 7.43 0.66
C ASP A 275 -1.96 7.34 2.07
N ASN A 276 -0.71 6.87 2.16
CA ASN A 276 0.08 6.69 3.39
C ASN A 276 1.58 6.75 3.03
N HIS A 277 2.47 6.41 3.96
CA HIS A 277 3.92 6.44 3.71
C HIS A 277 4.43 5.31 2.79
N ASP A 278 3.61 4.30 2.47
CA ASP A 278 3.98 3.12 1.68
C ASP A 278 3.45 3.12 0.24
N VAL A 279 2.58 4.06 -0.12
CA VAL A 279 1.95 4.15 -1.46
C VAL A 279 2.08 5.55 -2.05
N GLU A 280 2.13 5.64 -3.38
CA GLU A 280 2.20 6.96 -4.05
C GLU A 280 1.06 7.90 -3.66
N ARG A 281 1.38 9.19 -3.56
CA ARG A 281 0.43 10.22 -3.09
C ARG A 281 -0.82 10.25 -3.97
N ILE A 282 -1.99 10.38 -3.36
CA ILE A 282 -3.29 10.31 -4.06
C ILE A 282 -3.37 11.35 -5.16
N TYR A 283 -2.94 12.58 -4.89
CA TYR A 283 -2.92 13.66 -5.87
C TYR A 283 -2.04 13.32 -7.08
N THR A 284 -0.94 12.58 -6.88
CA THR A 284 -0.07 12.12 -7.98
C THR A 284 -0.70 10.97 -8.77
N LYS A 285 -1.35 10.00 -8.11
CA LYS A 285 -2.04 8.87 -8.76
C LYS A 285 -3.23 9.29 -9.63
N LEU A 286 -3.92 10.37 -9.26
CA LEU A 286 -5.09 10.85 -10.00
C LEU A 286 -4.69 11.50 -11.33
N ASN A 287 -5.30 11.03 -12.42
CA ASN A 287 -5.17 11.63 -13.75
C ASN A 287 -5.79 13.03 -13.78
N GLN A 288 -6.99 13.16 -13.22
CA GLN A 288 -7.75 14.42 -13.12
C GLN A 288 -7.67 14.94 -11.68
N LYS A 289 -7.06 16.10 -11.46
CA LYS A 289 -6.68 16.57 -10.11
C LYS A 289 -7.89 17.04 -9.28
N GLU A 290 -8.93 17.49 -9.97
CA GLU A 290 -10.25 17.84 -9.46
C GLU A 290 -10.91 16.67 -8.71
N HIS A 291 -10.64 15.42 -9.13
CA HIS A 291 -11.16 14.22 -8.48
C HIS A 291 -10.63 14.02 -7.05
N LEU A 292 -9.59 14.75 -6.60
CA LEU A 292 -9.16 14.70 -5.21
C LEU A 292 -10.31 15.12 -4.27
N LYS A 293 -11.16 16.09 -4.67
CA LYS A 293 -12.35 16.46 -3.88
C LYS A 293 -13.35 15.29 -3.77
N LEU A 294 -13.51 14.50 -4.82
CA LEU A 294 -14.40 13.32 -4.86
C LEU A 294 -13.85 12.18 -3.99
N VAL A 295 -12.54 11.94 -4.03
CA VAL A 295 -11.87 10.96 -3.15
C VAL A 295 -11.96 11.39 -1.68
N THR A 296 -11.75 12.68 -1.36
CA THR A 296 -11.92 13.19 0.01
C THR A 296 -13.35 13.02 0.52
N LEU A 297 -14.37 13.31 -0.31
CA LEU A 297 -15.78 13.04 0.03
C LEU A 297 -16.01 11.55 0.36
N LEU A 298 -15.46 10.63 -0.43
CA LEU A 298 -15.58 9.19 -0.19
C LEU A 298 -14.87 8.76 1.10
N VAL A 299 -13.63 9.20 1.34
CA VAL A 299 -12.87 8.86 2.56
C VAL A 299 -13.65 9.22 3.82
N TYR A 300 -14.23 10.43 3.88
CA TYR A 300 -14.97 10.88 5.06
C TYR A 300 -16.37 10.25 5.18
N THR A 301 -17.12 10.09 4.09
CA THR A 301 -18.57 9.80 4.19
C THR A 301 -18.95 8.33 4.01
N LEU A 302 -18.05 7.48 3.51
CA LEU A 302 -18.21 6.02 3.53
C LEU A 302 -18.21 5.46 4.96
N TYR A 303 -18.63 4.20 5.08
CA TYR A 303 -18.61 3.48 6.36
C TYR A 303 -17.18 3.04 6.70
N GLY A 304 -16.64 3.59 7.80
CA GLY A 304 -15.27 3.34 8.25
C GLY A 304 -14.72 4.48 9.12
N ILE A 305 -13.47 4.34 9.51
CA ILE A 305 -12.69 5.34 10.25
C ILE A 305 -11.83 6.10 9.22
N PRO A 306 -12.13 7.37 8.90
CA PRO A 306 -11.39 8.15 7.90
C PRO A 306 -9.99 8.54 8.38
N SER A 307 -9.04 8.54 7.44
CA SER A 307 -7.66 9.01 7.63
C SER A 307 -7.20 9.87 6.46
N VAL A 308 -6.53 10.98 6.78
CA VAL A 308 -5.73 11.77 5.81
C VAL A 308 -4.26 11.69 6.22
N TYR A 309 -3.36 11.55 5.24
CA TYR A 309 -1.91 11.49 5.45
C TYR A 309 -1.29 12.88 5.20
N TYR A 310 -0.40 13.32 6.09
CA TYR A 310 0.02 14.73 6.20
C TYR A 310 0.45 15.35 4.85
N GLY A 311 -0.13 16.48 4.50
CA GLY A 311 0.06 17.18 3.22
C GLY A 311 -0.89 16.76 2.09
N SER A 312 -1.58 15.62 2.20
CA SER A 312 -2.56 15.19 1.18
C SER A 312 -3.80 16.10 1.16
N GLU A 313 -4.11 16.76 2.27
CA GLU A 313 -5.08 17.86 2.41
C GLU A 313 -4.71 19.13 1.62
N PHE A 314 -3.43 19.32 1.27
CA PHE A 314 -2.99 20.39 0.36
C PHE A 314 -2.89 19.92 -1.10
N GLY A 315 -2.87 18.60 -1.33
CA GLY A 315 -2.65 18.00 -2.65
C GLY A 315 -1.18 17.95 -3.07
N ILE A 316 -0.26 17.64 -2.16
CA ILE A 316 1.16 17.49 -2.51
C ILE A 316 1.43 16.26 -3.39
N GLU A 317 2.51 16.30 -4.18
CA GLU A 317 2.94 15.19 -5.02
C GLU A 317 3.97 14.27 -4.32
N GLY A 318 4.02 13.00 -4.73
CA GLY A 318 5.00 12.03 -4.25
C GLY A 318 4.87 10.68 -4.99
N LYS A 319 5.95 10.26 -5.66
CA LYS A 319 6.05 8.99 -6.42
C LYS A 319 6.98 7.99 -5.74
N LYS A 320 6.83 6.71 -6.06
CA LYS A 320 7.89 5.72 -5.83
C LYS A 320 8.83 5.71 -7.03
N GLU A 321 10.10 5.98 -6.77
CA GLU A 321 11.18 5.93 -7.74
C GLU A 321 11.94 4.61 -7.62
N GLN A 322 12.79 4.28 -8.60
CA GLN A 322 13.55 3.04 -8.58
C GLN A 322 14.56 3.06 -7.42
N GLY A 323 14.28 2.27 -6.38
CA GLY A 323 15.09 2.21 -5.15
C GLY A 323 14.85 3.35 -4.15
N SER A 324 13.81 4.17 -4.31
CA SER A 324 13.51 5.28 -3.40
C SER A 324 12.01 5.57 -3.29
N ASP A 325 11.48 5.56 -2.08
CA ASP A 325 10.15 6.07 -1.73
C ASP A 325 10.20 7.16 -0.65
N TRP A 326 11.36 7.80 -0.48
CA TRP A 326 11.54 8.97 0.37
C TRP A 326 10.61 10.13 -0.05
N ASN A 327 10.25 10.21 -1.33
CA ASN A 327 9.35 11.24 -1.87
C ASN A 327 7.89 11.06 -1.39
N LEU A 328 7.55 9.96 -0.70
CA LEU A 328 6.26 9.81 -0.02
C LEU A 328 6.25 10.46 1.38
N ARG A 329 7.45 10.70 1.92
CA ARG A 329 7.74 11.13 3.29
C ARG A 329 8.51 12.47 3.30
N PRO A 330 8.06 13.52 2.59
CA PRO A 330 8.78 14.79 2.49
C PRO A 330 8.77 15.60 3.79
N TYR A 331 9.78 16.45 3.94
CA TYR A 331 9.77 17.59 4.87
C TYR A 331 8.69 18.58 4.47
N LEU A 332 7.95 19.13 5.44
CA LEU A 332 7.00 20.22 5.21
C LEU A 332 7.04 21.23 6.37
N GLU A 333 7.12 22.52 6.04
CA GLU A 333 6.88 23.60 6.99
C GLU A 333 5.42 24.05 6.89
N LEU A 334 4.70 24.07 8.02
CA LEU A 334 3.30 24.47 8.06
C LEU A 334 3.09 25.94 7.62
N SER A 335 4.13 26.77 7.75
CA SER A 335 4.19 28.16 7.26
C SER A 335 3.97 28.28 5.75
N ASP A 336 4.40 27.32 4.94
CA ASP A 336 4.19 27.31 3.49
C ASP A 336 2.70 27.12 3.13
N PHE A 337 1.89 26.68 4.11
CA PHE A 337 0.47 26.34 3.96
C PHE A 337 -0.46 27.23 4.82
N ALA A 338 0.05 28.34 5.38
CA ALA A 338 -0.65 29.13 6.40
C ALA A 338 -2.07 29.61 6.03
N ASP A 339 -2.31 29.98 4.77
CA ASP A 339 -3.62 30.45 4.26
C ASP A 339 -4.42 29.36 3.53
N THR A 340 -4.10 28.07 3.71
CA THR A 340 -4.71 26.99 2.90
C THR A 340 -6.18 26.74 3.21
N VAL A 341 -6.64 27.01 4.44
CA VAL A 341 -8.06 26.89 4.80
C VAL A 341 -8.91 27.89 3.99
N GLU A 342 -8.35 29.06 3.66
CA GLU A 342 -8.99 30.15 2.92
C GLU A 342 -8.69 30.14 1.41
N LYS A 343 -7.78 29.26 0.92
CA LYS A 343 -7.31 29.27 -0.49
C LYS A 343 -7.29 27.91 -1.18
N ASN A 344 -7.22 26.80 -0.46
CA ASN A 344 -7.15 25.46 -1.03
C ASN A 344 -8.50 24.73 -0.89
N PRO A 345 -9.18 24.40 -2.02
CA PRO A 345 -10.48 23.76 -1.98
C PRO A 345 -10.53 22.39 -1.27
N VAL A 346 -9.40 21.67 -1.20
CA VAL A 346 -9.31 20.36 -0.52
C VAL A 346 -9.13 20.54 0.98
N THR A 347 -8.30 21.50 1.41
CA THR A 347 -8.09 21.79 2.84
C THR A 347 -9.36 22.33 3.49
N ALA A 348 -10.05 23.24 2.81
CA ALA A 348 -11.38 23.73 3.21
C ALA A 348 -12.42 22.59 3.30
N LEU A 349 -12.40 21.66 2.33
CA LEU A 349 -13.28 20.50 2.31
C LEU A 349 -13.00 19.54 3.48
N CYS A 350 -11.73 19.30 3.84
CA CYS A 350 -11.36 18.53 5.04
C CYS A 350 -11.94 19.16 6.31
N ALA A 351 -11.78 20.47 6.51
CA ALA A 351 -12.33 21.19 7.66
C ALA A 351 -13.87 21.06 7.74
N LYS A 352 -14.56 21.26 6.62
CA LYS A 352 -16.03 21.17 6.52
C LYS A 352 -16.53 19.75 6.81
N LEU A 353 -15.84 18.72 6.30
CA LEU A 353 -16.17 17.30 6.54
C LEU A 353 -15.83 16.83 7.96
N GLY A 354 -14.76 17.33 8.57
CA GLY A 354 -14.42 17.10 9.98
C GLY A 354 -15.48 17.68 10.92
N ALA A 355 -15.89 18.93 10.69
CA ALA A 355 -17.02 19.54 11.39
C ALA A 355 -18.32 18.74 11.22
N MET A 356 -18.61 18.28 10.00
CA MET A 356 -19.79 17.44 9.73
C MET A 356 -19.75 16.09 10.43
N LYS A 357 -18.61 15.39 10.48
CA LYS A 357 -18.43 14.14 11.25
C LYS A 357 -18.81 14.31 12.73
N LYS A 358 -18.51 15.48 13.30
CA LYS A 358 -18.85 15.84 14.69
C LYS A 358 -20.32 16.26 14.88
N GLN A 359 -20.97 16.78 13.82
CA GLN A 359 -22.34 17.32 13.87
C GLN A 359 -23.44 16.33 13.47
N TYR A 360 -23.10 15.30 12.69
CA TYR A 360 -24.04 14.39 12.02
C TYR A 360 -23.67 12.92 12.28
N PRO A 361 -24.29 12.25 13.29
CA PRO A 361 -24.00 10.84 13.61
C PRO A 361 -24.34 9.89 12.46
N GLU A 362 -25.15 10.31 11.48
CA GLU A 362 -25.38 9.61 10.22
C GLU A 362 -24.06 9.21 9.55
N LEU A 363 -23.05 10.08 9.54
CA LEU A 363 -21.74 9.84 8.93
C LEU A 363 -20.89 8.79 9.69
N THR A 364 -21.30 8.40 10.89
CA THR A 364 -20.58 7.49 11.77
C THR A 364 -21.33 6.18 11.95
N ASP A 365 -22.57 6.21 12.39
CA ASP A 365 -23.41 5.05 12.70
C ASP A 365 -24.46 4.73 11.63
N GLY A 366 -24.75 5.68 10.72
CA GLY A 366 -25.77 5.48 9.70
C GLY A 366 -25.47 4.29 8.79
N ALA A 367 -26.47 3.43 8.58
CA ALA A 367 -26.37 2.25 7.73
C ALA A 367 -26.12 2.66 6.28
N TYR A 368 -25.16 2.00 5.61
CA TYR A 368 -24.85 2.26 4.21
C TYR A 368 -25.97 1.72 3.29
N GLN A 369 -26.46 2.56 2.37
CA GLN A 369 -27.40 2.17 1.33
C GLN A 369 -27.01 2.80 -0.01
N GLU A 370 -26.85 1.98 -1.05
CA GLU A 370 -26.66 2.46 -2.42
C GLU A 370 -27.99 3.01 -2.98
N LEU A 371 -27.96 4.18 -3.64
CA LEU A 371 -29.15 4.87 -4.14
C LEU A 371 -29.12 5.09 -5.66
N HIS A 372 -27.95 5.37 -6.23
CA HIS A 372 -27.73 5.57 -7.67
C HIS A 372 -26.33 5.13 -8.06
N LEU A 373 -26.18 4.44 -9.20
CA LEU A 373 -24.87 4.00 -9.69
C LEU A 373 -24.87 3.91 -11.23
N THR A 374 -23.92 4.62 -11.84
CA THR A 374 -23.51 4.49 -13.24
C THR A 374 -21.98 4.35 -13.28
N ASN A 375 -21.36 4.35 -14.46
CA ASN A 375 -19.91 4.47 -14.57
C ASN A 375 -19.39 5.78 -13.94
N ARG A 376 -20.10 6.90 -14.18
CA ARG A 376 -19.61 8.27 -13.90
C ARG A 376 -20.38 9.04 -12.82
N GLN A 377 -21.50 8.50 -12.34
CA GLN A 377 -22.31 9.08 -11.26
C GLN A 377 -22.58 8.03 -10.17
N PHE A 378 -22.43 8.43 -8.91
CA PHE A 378 -22.63 7.54 -7.76
C PHE A 378 -23.28 8.32 -6.62
N ALA A 379 -24.36 7.77 -6.05
CA ALA A 379 -24.97 8.31 -4.85
C ALA A 379 -25.33 7.20 -3.86
N TYR A 380 -25.05 7.44 -2.59
CA TYR A 380 -25.33 6.53 -1.49
C TYR A 380 -25.75 7.29 -0.24
N GLY A 381 -26.61 6.68 0.55
CA GLY A 381 -27.10 7.17 1.83
C GLY A 381 -26.38 6.53 3.00
N ARG A 382 -26.31 7.29 4.10
CA ARG A 382 -26.00 6.83 5.45
C ARG A 382 -27.23 7.09 6.32
N VAL A 383 -27.98 6.04 6.66
CA VAL A 383 -29.35 6.13 7.21
C VAL A 383 -29.34 5.87 8.71
N LEU A 384 -29.91 6.78 9.51
CA LEU A 384 -30.00 6.65 10.98
C LEU A 384 -31.30 7.29 11.47
N ASP A 385 -32.06 6.61 12.34
CA ASP A 385 -33.19 7.17 13.12
C ASP A 385 -34.22 8.07 12.37
N GLY A 386 -34.40 7.87 11.06
CA GLY A 386 -35.32 8.64 10.22
C GLY A 386 -34.70 9.84 9.50
N SER A 387 -33.39 10.04 9.59
CA SER A 387 -32.59 10.90 8.70
C SER A 387 -31.71 10.06 7.76
N CYS A 388 -31.20 10.71 6.72
CA CYS A 388 -30.23 10.13 5.79
C CYS A 388 -29.23 11.20 5.35
N MET A 389 -27.95 10.90 5.44
CA MET A 389 -26.90 11.70 4.82
C MET A 389 -26.55 11.10 3.46
N VAL A 390 -26.86 11.81 2.38
CA VAL A 390 -26.66 11.36 0.99
C VAL A 390 -25.41 12.00 0.41
N THR A 391 -24.37 11.22 0.16
CA THR A 391 -23.25 11.66 -0.68
C THR A 391 -23.59 11.38 -2.13
N ALA A 392 -23.43 12.38 -3.00
CA ALA A 392 -23.65 12.27 -4.45
C ALA A 392 -22.45 12.83 -5.22
N LEU A 393 -21.98 12.08 -6.22
CA LEU A 393 -20.72 12.33 -6.92
C LEU A 393 -20.91 12.24 -8.43
N ASN A 394 -20.23 13.13 -9.17
CA ASN A 394 -20.12 13.12 -10.62
C ASN A 394 -18.64 13.25 -11.02
N CYS A 395 -18.05 12.19 -11.57
CA CYS A 395 -16.71 12.23 -12.17
C CYS A 395 -16.75 12.40 -13.69
N ASP A 396 -17.89 12.82 -14.26
CA ASP A 396 -17.97 13.20 -15.67
C ASP A 396 -17.45 14.63 -15.89
N ASP A 397 -16.89 14.87 -17.06
CA ASP A 397 -16.48 16.18 -17.57
C ASP A 397 -17.68 17.07 -17.97
N ASN A 398 -18.89 16.54 -17.81
CA ASN A 398 -20.17 17.15 -18.11
C ASN A 398 -21.04 17.26 -16.84
N THR A 399 -21.88 18.29 -16.77
CA THR A 399 -22.93 18.39 -15.74
C THR A 399 -23.91 17.23 -15.88
N ALA A 400 -24.18 16.53 -14.77
CA ALA A 400 -25.08 15.38 -14.72
C ALA A 400 -26.33 15.67 -13.87
N VAL A 401 -27.47 15.08 -14.26
CA VAL A 401 -28.69 15.08 -13.45
C VAL A 401 -28.90 13.67 -12.92
N LEU A 402 -28.90 13.52 -11.60
CA LEU A 402 -29.15 12.25 -10.91
C LEU A 402 -30.58 12.28 -10.36
N GLU A 403 -31.33 11.20 -10.57
CA GLU A 403 -32.60 10.97 -9.89
C GLU A 403 -32.66 9.58 -9.26
N PHE A 404 -32.98 9.52 -7.97
CA PHE A 404 -33.04 8.28 -7.21
C PHE A 404 -34.04 8.37 -6.05
N GLY A 405 -34.48 7.22 -5.54
CA GLY A 405 -35.27 7.17 -4.31
C GLY A 405 -34.39 7.38 -3.08
N VAL A 406 -34.92 8.03 -2.05
CA VAL A 406 -34.29 8.11 -0.71
C VAL A 406 -35.12 7.32 0.30
N PRO A 407 -34.49 6.72 1.33
CA PRO A 407 -35.16 5.81 2.27
C PRO A 407 -35.92 6.53 3.41
N VAL A 408 -35.97 7.87 3.40
CA VAL A 408 -36.55 8.69 4.48
C VAL A 408 -37.31 9.90 3.94
N ASP A 409 -38.35 10.32 4.66
CA ASP A 409 -39.13 11.54 4.38
C ASP A 409 -38.60 12.74 5.18
N GLY A 410 -38.39 13.88 4.51
CA GLY A 410 -37.89 15.09 5.17
C GLY A 410 -37.83 16.33 4.29
N LYS A 411 -37.24 17.40 4.84
CA LYS A 411 -36.61 18.45 4.05
C LYS A 411 -35.28 17.91 3.54
N VAL A 412 -34.85 18.34 2.36
CA VAL A 412 -33.47 18.17 1.88
C VAL A 412 -32.70 19.48 2.05
N THR A 413 -31.42 19.42 2.38
CA THR A 413 -30.50 20.57 2.45
C THR A 413 -29.14 20.16 1.91
N ASP A 414 -28.58 20.95 0.99
CA ASP A 414 -27.19 20.79 0.57
C ASP A 414 -26.28 21.38 1.65
N LEU A 415 -25.53 20.52 2.35
CA LEU A 415 -24.67 20.94 3.45
C LEU A 415 -23.36 21.57 2.97
N LEU A 416 -22.93 21.25 1.75
CA LEU A 416 -21.69 21.77 1.21
C LEU A 416 -21.95 22.93 0.24
N GLY A 417 -22.93 22.82 -0.66
CA GLY A 417 -23.35 23.89 -1.57
C GLY A 417 -22.87 23.80 -3.02
N CYS A 418 -22.60 22.60 -3.56
CA CYS A 418 -22.24 22.42 -4.97
C CYS A 418 -23.42 22.06 -5.89
N ALA A 419 -24.56 21.63 -5.35
CA ALA A 419 -25.62 21.06 -6.16
C ALA A 419 -26.64 22.09 -6.64
N GLU A 420 -26.94 22.01 -7.93
CA GLU A 420 -28.03 22.74 -8.56
C GLU A 420 -29.33 21.93 -8.50
N ASN A 421 -30.47 22.63 -8.55
CA ASN A 421 -31.82 22.05 -8.69
C ASN A 421 -32.24 20.99 -7.64
N VAL A 422 -31.59 20.94 -6.47
CA VAL A 422 -31.87 19.98 -5.38
C VAL A 422 -33.37 20.01 -4.99
N ARG A 423 -34.08 18.91 -5.24
CA ARG A 423 -35.53 18.77 -4.98
C ARG A 423 -35.87 17.36 -4.53
N LEU A 424 -36.61 17.24 -3.44
CA LEU A 424 -37.21 15.98 -2.98
C LEU A 424 -38.73 16.04 -3.22
N GLN A 425 -39.26 15.11 -4.01
CA GLN A 425 -40.68 14.96 -4.33
C GLN A 425 -41.06 13.49 -4.38
N ASP A 426 -42.15 13.09 -3.72
CA ASP A 426 -42.68 11.71 -3.70
C ASP A 426 -41.61 10.63 -3.40
N GLY A 427 -40.75 10.89 -2.41
CA GLY A 427 -39.63 10.02 -2.03
C GLY A 427 -38.46 9.95 -3.02
N ARG A 428 -38.50 10.71 -4.12
CA ARG A 428 -37.43 10.82 -5.13
C ARG A 428 -36.67 12.13 -4.96
N LEU A 429 -35.35 12.01 -4.85
CA LEU A 429 -34.41 13.11 -4.87
C LEU A 429 -33.91 13.32 -6.31
N CYS A 430 -34.07 14.55 -6.80
CA CYS A 430 -33.48 15.06 -8.03
C CYS A 430 -32.35 16.03 -7.66
N VAL A 431 -31.18 15.87 -8.25
CA VAL A 431 -29.99 16.71 -8.01
C VAL A 431 -29.21 16.88 -9.31
N THR A 432 -28.80 18.11 -9.61
CA THR A 432 -27.88 18.43 -10.71
C THR A 432 -26.49 18.68 -10.13
N LEU A 433 -25.49 17.93 -10.58
CA LEU A 433 -24.09 18.09 -10.20
C LEU A 433 -23.28 18.62 -11.39
N PRO A 434 -22.50 19.69 -11.22
CA PRO A 434 -21.51 20.13 -12.21
C PRO A 434 -20.51 19.02 -12.58
N ALA A 435 -19.71 19.26 -13.62
CA ALA A 435 -18.61 18.38 -14.00
C ALA A 435 -17.61 18.19 -12.84
N ASN A 436 -17.06 16.98 -12.70
CA ASN A 436 -15.98 16.63 -11.76
C ASN A 436 -16.24 17.13 -10.31
N THR A 437 -17.50 17.06 -9.87
CA THR A 437 -18.03 17.68 -8.65
C THR A 437 -18.92 16.71 -7.86
N GLY A 438 -18.93 16.83 -6.54
CA GLY A 438 -19.81 16.07 -5.66
C GLY A 438 -20.32 16.94 -4.51
N THR A 439 -21.35 16.46 -3.81
CA THR A 439 -21.86 17.12 -2.60
C THR A 439 -22.38 16.12 -1.57
N VAL A 440 -22.72 16.63 -0.39
CA VAL A 440 -23.38 15.90 0.70
C VAL A 440 -24.69 16.60 1.06
N LEU A 441 -25.79 15.87 0.93
CA LEU A 441 -27.15 16.35 1.18
C LEU A 441 -27.69 15.70 2.46
N TYR A 442 -28.15 16.52 3.40
CA TYR A 442 -28.92 16.03 4.54
C TYR A 442 -30.40 15.89 4.16
N VAL A 443 -31.03 14.76 4.49
CA VAL A 443 -32.47 14.54 4.35
C VAL A 443 -33.06 14.18 5.72
N GLY A 444 -34.01 14.96 6.22
CA GLY A 444 -34.67 14.68 7.50
C GLY A 444 -35.52 15.84 8.04
N GLN A 445 -35.84 15.80 9.33
CA GLN A 445 -36.71 16.79 10.00
C GLN A 445 -35.95 17.89 10.77
N ARG A 446 -34.65 17.70 11.03
CA ARG A 446 -33.75 18.69 11.66
C ARG A 446 -33.69 19.96 10.82
N GLU A 447 -33.69 21.11 11.46
CA GLU A 447 -33.35 22.37 10.78
C GLU A 447 -31.83 22.48 10.65
N THR A 448 -31.36 22.62 9.42
CA THR A 448 -29.96 22.66 9.03
C THR A 448 -29.73 23.89 8.16
N GLU A 449 -28.76 24.72 8.53
CA GLU A 449 -28.38 25.89 7.74
C GLU A 449 -27.51 25.46 6.54
N GLN A 450 -27.70 26.15 5.41
CA GLN A 450 -26.91 25.92 4.20
C GLN A 450 -25.60 26.73 4.31
N ALA A 451 -24.47 26.04 4.43
CA ALA A 451 -23.17 26.66 4.71
C ALA A 451 -22.54 27.27 3.45
N ASP A 452 -22.88 28.51 3.14
CA ASP A 452 -22.44 29.28 1.97
C ASP A 452 -21.08 29.96 2.18
N ASP A 453 -20.00 29.16 2.17
CA ASP A 453 -18.60 29.63 2.12
C ASP A 453 -18.01 29.56 0.69
N GLY A 454 -18.52 28.65 -0.16
CA GLY A 454 -18.26 28.52 -1.59
C GLY A 454 -16.84 28.14 -2.00
N LEU A 455 -15.84 28.29 -1.12
CA LEU A 455 -14.42 28.11 -1.43
C LEU A 455 -14.07 26.71 -1.93
N TRP A 456 -14.63 25.69 -1.29
CA TRP A 456 -14.41 24.29 -1.65
C TRP A 456 -15.07 23.92 -3.01
N ASN A 457 -16.01 24.71 -3.53
CA ASN A 457 -16.54 24.58 -4.89
C ASN A 457 -15.48 24.93 -5.94
N ALA A 458 -14.53 25.81 -5.62
CA ALA A 458 -13.57 26.33 -6.59
C ALA A 458 -12.73 25.23 -7.25
N GLN A 459 -12.32 25.48 -8.49
CA GLN A 459 -11.38 24.63 -9.20
C GLN A 459 -10.00 24.72 -8.51
N PRO A 460 -9.20 23.64 -8.46
CA PRO A 460 -7.95 23.61 -7.73
C PRO A 460 -6.98 24.67 -8.24
N VAL A 461 -6.44 25.48 -7.31
CA VAL A 461 -5.45 26.52 -7.64
C VAL A 461 -4.13 25.84 -8.03
N SER A 462 -3.53 26.28 -9.13
CA SER A 462 -2.31 25.67 -9.67
C SER A 462 -1.10 25.90 -8.77
N LYS A 463 -0.43 24.80 -8.39
CA LYS A 463 0.92 24.73 -7.78
C LYS A 463 1.18 25.70 -6.61
N THR A 464 1.13 25.18 -5.38
CA THR A 464 2.05 25.64 -4.34
C THR A 464 3.46 25.21 -4.75
N GLU A 465 4.36 26.15 -5.03
CA GLU A 465 5.77 25.85 -5.25
C GLU A 465 6.43 25.61 -3.88
N MET A 466 6.94 24.39 -3.66
CA MET A 466 7.58 24.02 -2.39
C MET A 466 8.95 24.68 -2.24
N SER A 467 9.29 25.10 -1.03
CA SER A 467 10.65 25.53 -0.69
C SER A 467 11.63 24.37 -0.84
N THR A 468 12.70 24.57 -1.62
CA THR A 468 13.81 23.60 -1.71
C THR A 468 14.68 23.68 -0.46
N GLN A 469 15.22 22.55 -0.01
CA GLN A 469 16.08 22.47 1.18
C GLN A 469 17.22 23.51 1.17
N PRO A 470 17.65 24.02 2.35
CA PRO A 470 18.76 24.96 2.44
C PRO A 470 20.06 24.30 1.97
N GLU A 471 20.53 24.67 0.77
CA GLU A 471 21.84 24.26 0.28
C GLU A 471 22.94 24.73 1.24
N GLY A 472 23.75 23.79 1.73
CA GLY A 472 24.90 24.04 2.58
C GLY A 472 25.97 24.84 1.84
N THR A 473 25.86 26.16 1.86
CA THR A 473 26.70 27.10 1.11
C THR A 473 28.10 27.21 1.70
N VAL A 474 28.96 26.23 1.38
CA VAL A 474 30.41 26.31 1.62
C VAL A 474 31.01 27.37 0.68
N ALA A 475 31.06 28.61 1.16
CA ALA A 475 31.63 29.72 0.44
C ALA A 475 33.17 29.56 0.31
N ASN A 476 33.65 29.48 -0.93
CA ASN A 476 35.09 29.63 -1.20
C ASN A 476 35.57 31.03 -0.77
N GLN A 477 36.48 31.07 0.18
CA GLN A 477 37.37 32.21 0.40
C GLN A 477 38.81 31.70 0.51
N ASP A 478 39.65 32.08 -0.45
CA ASP A 478 41.09 31.86 -0.38
C ASP A 478 41.69 32.62 0.80
N THR A 479 42.45 31.95 1.67
CA THR A 479 43.49 32.64 2.46
C THR A 479 44.61 31.69 2.91
N GLU A 480 45.78 31.90 2.30
CA GLU A 480 47.16 31.69 2.75
C GLU A 480 47.56 30.48 3.64
N SER A 481 48.64 29.83 3.22
CA SER A 481 49.20 28.61 3.80
C SER A 481 50.08 28.82 5.04
N VAL A 482 50.01 27.88 5.99
CA VAL A 482 51.08 27.60 6.98
C VAL A 482 51.22 26.08 7.15
N ASN A 483 52.46 25.58 7.22
CA ASN A 483 52.78 24.16 7.44
C ASN A 483 52.53 23.70 8.90
N GLY A 484 52.08 22.46 9.11
CA GLY A 484 51.93 21.88 10.45
C GLY A 484 51.61 20.37 10.45
N GLN A 485 52.67 19.55 10.41
CA GLN A 485 52.71 18.08 10.48
C GLN A 485 51.64 17.37 11.34
N GLU A 486 51.08 16.25 10.84
CA GLU A 486 51.37 14.90 11.37
C GLU A 486 50.98 13.78 10.37
N ASN A 487 51.35 12.52 10.65
CA ASN A 487 51.46 11.45 9.65
C ASN A 487 50.19 10.59 9.46
N PRO A 488 49.94 10.06 8.24
CA PRO A 488 48.99 8.98 8.01
C PRO A 488 49.59 7.61 8.37
N VAL A 489 48.74 6.65 8.77
CA VAL A 489 49.14 5.25 8.97
C VAL A 489 48.28 4.33 8.10
N THR A 490 48.91 3.88 7.02
CA THR A 490 48.64 2.67 6.21
C THR A 490 47.36 1.87 6.47
N ALA A 491 46.51 1.78 5.46
CA ALA A 491 45.84 0.53 5.12
C ALA A 491 46.65 -0.17 4.02
N CYS A 492 47.09 -1.42 4.26
CA CYS A 492 47.48 -2.40 3.24
C CYS A 492 47.82 -3.77 3.87
N GLU A 493 47.88 -4.78 3.00
CA GLU A 493 48.36 -6.16 3.21
C GLU A 493 47.49 -7.11 4.04
N ASP A 494 46.97 -8.15 3.36
CA ASP A 494 47.40 -9.52 3.64
C ASP A 494 47.60 -10.28 2.31
N ASN A 495 48.73 -11.00 2.18
CA ASN A 495 49.03 -11.99 1.13
C ASN A 495 48.59 -13.40 1.62
N GLU A 496 48.73 -14.56 0.96
CA GLU A 496 49.38 -15.11 -0.24
C GLU A 496 48.58 -16.43 -0.59
N ASN A 497 48.70 -17.24 -1.65
CA ASN A 497 49.54 -17.37 -2.86
C ASN A 497 48.80 -18.30 -3.87
N ALA A 498 49.54 -18.85 -4.85
CA ALA A 498 49.39 -20.17 -5.48
C ALA A 498 48.39 -20.36 -6.66
N GLN A 499 48.98 -20.28 -7.88
CA GLN A 499 49.00 -21.35 -8.91
C GLN A 499 47.67 -21.82 -9.56
N GLU A 500 47.58 -22.08 -10.88
CA GLU A 500 48.58 -21.95 -11.96
C GLU A 500 47.91 -21.85 -13.36
N ASP A 501 48.77 -21.70 -14.37
CA ASP A 501 48.57 -21.84 -15.83
C ASP A 501 48.08 -20.65 -16.67
N ALA A 502 48.55 -20.66 -17.93
CA ALA A 502 48.75 -19.48 -18.75
C ALA A 502 48.53 -19.71 -20.26
N ALA A 503 48.66 -18.61 -21.01
CA ALA A 503 48.64 -18.47 -22.46
C ALA A 503 47.26 -18.55 -23.17
N GLY A 504 46.86 -17.56 -23.99
CA GLY A 504 47.41 -16.21 -24.15
C GLY A 504 47.18 -15.56 -25.52
N LYS A 505 47.51 -14.26 -25.59
CA LYS A 505 47.48 -13.36 -26.77
C LYS A 505 46.04 -12.96 -27.19
N THR A 506 45.80 -11.78 -27.77
CA THR A 506 46.73 -10.85 -28.46
C THR A 506 46.42 -9.38 -28.16
N GLU A 507 47.34 -8.47 -28.51
CA GLU A 507 47.21 -6.99 -28.50
C GLU A 507 45.90 -6.48 -29.17
N ALA A 508 45.23 -5.38 -28.81
CA ALA A 508 45.55 -4.04 -28.21
C ALA A 508 45.51 -2.87 -29.24
N ALA A 509 45.54 -1.62 -28.72
CA ALA A 509 45.21 -0.30 -29.33
C ALA A 509 43.69 -0.03 -29.51
N GLN A 510 43.05 1.03 -29.01
CA GLN A 510 43.35 2.45 -28.63
C GLN A 510 42.91 3.51 -29.66
N GLU A 511 42.61 4.71 -29.12
CA GLU A 511 42.26 5.99 -29.78
C GLU A 511 40.89 6.00 -30.51
N THR A 512 39.81 6.64 -30.04
CA THR A 512 39.50 8.02 -29.55
C THR A 512 38.92 8.97 -30.63
N VAL A 513 37.64 9.35 -30.43
CA VAL A 513 37.12 10.75 -30.38
C VAL A 513 37.24 11.57 -31.69
N GLU A 514 36.17 12.04 -32.37
CA GLU A 514 35.20 13.06 -31.90
C GLU A 514 34.03 13.34 -32.90
N ASN A 515 32.90 13.87 -32.39
CA ASN A 515 31.96 14.86 -32.98
C ASN A 515 31.07 14.66 -34.26
N ALA A 516 29.97 15.46 -34.25
CA ALA A 516 29.17 16.01 -35.37
C ALA A 516 28.00 15.22 -36.02
N GLU A 517 26.79 15.50 -35.49
CA GLU A 517 25.53 15.88 -36.17
C GLU A 517 25.25 15.58 -37.68
N ALA A 518 24.27 14.70 -37.90
CA ALA A 518 23.00 14.93 -38.63
C ALA A 518 22.90 15.25 -40.17
N VAL A 519 21.65 15.10 -40.66
CA VAL A 519 21.05 15.61 -41.93
C VAL A 519 21.21 14.80 -43.24
N GLU A 520 20.12 14.07 -43.55
CA GLU A 520 19.45 13.87 -44.86
C GLU A 520 20.14 13.29 -46.13
N SER A 521 19.71 12.06 -46.46
CA SER A 521 18.85 11.73 -47.63
C SER A 521 19.38 10.96 -48.87
N LYS A 522 18.49 10.08 -49.37
CA LYS A 522 18.26 9.63 -50.77
C LYS A 522 19.40 8.93 -51.55
N ALA A 523 19.18 7.63 -51.79
CA ALA A 523 18.89 7.15 -53.15
C ALA A 523 18.15 5.78 -53.12
N ASP A 524 17.06 5.66 -53.86
CA ASP A 524 16.37 4.38 -54.11
C ASP A 524 17.08 3.52 -55.17
N GLN A 525 16.88 2.19 -55.12
CA GLN A 525 16.40 1.30 -56.20
C GLN A 525 16.69 -0.18 -55.84
N ASN A 526 15.87 -1.18 -56.18
CA ASN A 526 14.68 -1.21 -57.05
C ASN A 526 13.78 -2.46 -56.77
N VAL A 527 12.47 -2.36 -57.09
CA VAL A 527 11.58 -3.44 -57.61
C VAL A 527 11.36 -4.72 -56.75
N SER A 528 10.14 -5.25 -56.54
CA SER A 528 8.76 -4.74 -56.72
C SER A 528 7.76 -5.69 -56.01
N GLY A 529 6.53 -5.23 -55.74
CA GLY A 529 5.44 -6.07 -55.21
C GLY A 529 4.19 -5.24 -54.90
N GLN A 530 3.13 -5.40 -55.68
CA GLN A 530 1.95 -4.51 -55.64
C GLN A 530 1.15 -4.64 -54.34
N ALA A 531 0.83 -3.51 -53.71
CA ALA A 531 -0.24 -3.45 -52.71
C ALA A 531 -1.61 -3.53 -53.38
N VAL A 532 -2.52 -4.32 -52.80
CA VAL A 532 -3.96 -4.25 -53.07
C VAL A 532 -4.61 -3.63 -51.85
N VAL A 533 -5.24 -2.47 -52.02
CA VAL A 533 -6.02 -1.83 -50.96
C VAL A 533 -7.36 -2.56 -50.86
N SER A 534 -7.70 -3.02 -49.65
CA SER A 534 -9.08 -3.32 -49.25
C SER A 534 -9.48 -2.34 -48.14
N THR A 535 -10.69 -1.81 -48.22
CA THR A 535 -11.22 -0.79 -47.30
C THR A 535 -12.36 -1.35 -46.46
N ASN A 536 -12.35 -1.00 -45.17
CA ASN A 536 -13.34 -1.35 -44.14
C ASN A 536 -13.31 -2.87 -43.78
N THR A 537 -13.72 -3.34 -42.60
CA THR A 537 -14.54 -2.74 -41.52
C THR A 537 -13.92 -2.99 -40.14
N ASP A 538 -14.56 -2.44 -39.11
CA ASP A 538 -14.30 -2.57 -37.66
C ASP A 538 -13.54 -3.83 -37.20
N THR A 539 -12.32 -3.64 -36.70
CA THR A 539 -11.77 -4.50 -35.63
C THR A 539 -11.99 -3.82 -34.30
N GLN A 540 -12.91 -4.38 -33.51
CA GLN A 540 -13.28 -3.89 -32.18
C GLN A 540 -12.06 -3.78 -31.25
N ASN A 541 -12.09 -2.82 -30.32
CA ASN A 541 -11.09 -2.68 -29.25
C ASN A 541 -11.31 -3.73 -28.13
N THR A 542 -11.60 -4.97 -28.53
CA THR A 542 -11.81 -6.14 -27.66
C THR A 542 -10.48 -6.66 -27.12
N PRO A 543 -10.34 -6.91 -25.81
CA PRO A 543 -9.14 -7.50 -25.25
C PRO A 543 -8.91 -8.91 -25.80
N GLN A 544 -7.68 -9.20 -26.20
CA GLN A 544 -7.25 -10.50 -26.71
C GLN A 544 -6.27 -11.16 -25.73
N ILE A 545 -6.35 -12.49 -25.59
CA ILE A 545 -5.40 -13.26 -24.78
C ILE A 545 -4.12 -13.45 -25.60
N ALA A 546 -3.16 -12.54 -25.44
CA ALA A 546 -1.88 -12.59 -26.16
C ALA A 546 -1.00 -13.79 -25.76
N GLY A 547 -1.20 -14.33 -24.55
CA GLY A 547 -0.40 -15.45 -24.05
C GLY A 547 -0.80 -15.92 -22.65
N ILE A 548 -0.21 -17.04 -22.25
CA ILE A 548 -0.30 -17.63 -20.91
C ILE A 548 1.13 -17.78 -20.38
N ILE A 549 1.39 -17.41 -19.12
CA ILE A 549 2.69 -17.57 -18.48
C ILE A 549 2.56 -18.61 -17.34
N LEU A 550 3.31 -19.69 -17.44
CA LEU A 550 3.44 -20.73 -16.41
C LEU A 550 4.74 -20.53 -15.63
N MET A 551 4.67 -20.59 -14.30
CA MET A 551 5.82 -20.34 -13.42
C MET A 551 6.31 -21.63 -12.80
N THR A 552 7.50 -22.07 -13.22
CA THR A 552 8.02 -23.42 -12.98
C THR A 552 9.13 -23.50 -11.92
N GLU A 553 9.18 -24.61 -11.17
CA GLU A 553 10.29 -24.96 -10.29
C GLU A 553 11.44 -25.64 -11.05
N ASP A 554 11.11 -26.56 -11.98
CA ASP A 554 12.05 -27.27 -12.84
C ASP A 554 11.65 -27.15 -14.32
N MET A 555 12.29 -26.20 -15.00
CA MET A 555 12.11 -25.91 -16.42
C MET A 555 12.32 -27.16 -17.30
N GLY A 556 13.30 -28.02 -16.98
CA GLY A 556 13.58 -29.22 -17.78
C GLY A 556 12.45 -30.23 -17.66
N ARG A 557 12.03 -30.52 -16.42
CA ARG A 557 10.90 -31.42 -16.11
C ARG A 557 9.60 -30.95 -16.75
N MET A 558 9.33 -29.65 -16.72
CA MET A 558 8.13 -29.06 -17.33
C MET A 558 8.19 -29.02 -18.87
N MET A 559 9.32 -28.64 -19.48
CA MET A 559 9.48 -28.69 -20.93
C MET A 559 9.34 -30.12 -21.47
N ASP A 560 9.90 -31.12 -20.79
CA ASP A 560 9.76 -32.52 -21.19
C ASP A 560 8.33 -33.04 -21.00
N PHE A 561 7.60 -32.63 -19.96
CA PHE A 561 6.17 -32.95 -19.82
C PHE A 561 5.35 -32.38 -20.98
N TYR A 562 5.43 -31.07 -21.23
CA TYR A 562 4.63 -30.42 -22.28
C TYR A 562 5.01 -30.88 -23.70
N ARG A 563 6.30 -31.17 -23.96
CA ARG A 563 6.74 -31.77 -25.23
C ARG A 563 6.21 -33.18 -25.39
N ASN A 564 6.45 -34.07 -24.41
CA ASN A 564 6.19 -35.50 -24.57
C ASN A 564 4.70 -35.84 -24.41
N ALA A 565 3.99 -35.25 -23.45
CA ALA A 565 2.56 -35.48 -23.23
C ALA A 565 1.69 -34.71 -24.24
N LEU A 566 1.87 -33.38 -24.31
CA LEU A 566 0.95 -32.48 -25.01
C LEU A 566 1.39 -32.11 -26.44
N GLY A 567 2.63 -32.46 -26.84
CA GLY A 567 3.13 -32.20 -28.18
C GLY A 567 3.43 -30.73 -28.45
N PHE A 568 3.82 -29.96 -27.43
CA PHE A 568 4.19 -28.56 -27.57
C PHE A 568 5.72 -28.45 -27.70
N GLU A 569 6.21 -28.02 -28.86
CA GLU A 569 7.63 -27.79 -29.10
C GLU A 569 8.04 -26.44 -28.50
N MET A 570 8.65 -26.51 -27.30
CA MET A 570 9.12 -25.35 -26.53
C MET A 570 10.54 -24.94 -26.95
N GLU A 571 10.72 -23.72 -27.44
CA GLU A 571 12.03 -23.09 -27.64
C GLU A 571 12.52 -22.48 -26.31
N GLN A 572 13.75 -22.79 -25.88
CA GLN A 572 14.34 -22.16 -24.69
C GLN A 572 15.25 -20.98 -25.07
N GLN A 573 15.06 -19.84 -24.41
CA GLN A 573 15.86 -18.63 -24.59
C GLN A 573 16.20 -18.03 -23.21
N GLY A 574 17.36 -18.42 -22.66
CA GLY A 574 17.77 -18.03 -21.31
C GLY A 574 16.92 -18.70 -20.23
N SER A 575 16.41 -17.91 -19.28
CA SER A 575 15.58 -18.37 -18.16
C SER A 575 14.09 -18.57 -18.48
N ARG A 576 13.70 -18.42 -19.76
CA ARG A 576 12.35 -18.71 -20.26
C ARG A 576 12.37 -19.75 -21.37
N ALA A 577 11.27 -20.48 -21.51
CA ALA A 577 10.95 -21.24 -22.71
C ALA A 577 9.58 -20.79 -23.24
N TYR A 578 9.30 -20.91 -24.53
CA TYR A 578 8.01 -20.56 -25.10
C TYR A 578 7.63 -21.45 -26.29
N CYS A 579 6.34 -21.53 -26.59
CA CYS A 579 5.83 -21.94 -27.89
C CYS A 579 4.69 -21.00 -28.33
N LYS A 580 4.63 -20.65 -29.62
CA LYS A 580 3.47 -19.96 -30.19
C LYS A 580 2.55 -20.98 -30.85
N LYS A 581 1.24 -20.92 -30.56
CA LYS A 581 0.24 -21.80 -31.14
C LYS A 581 -1.11 -21.07 -31.24
N ASP A 582 -1.71 -21.11 -32.42
CA ASP A 582 -3.03 -20.54 -32.70
C ASP A 582 -3.16 -19.07 -32.21
N ASP A 583 -2.17 -18.28 -32.64
CA ASP A 583 -1.85 -16.90 -32.27
C ASP A 583 -1.55 -16.55 -30.79
N MET A 584 -1.83 -17.46 -29.85
CA MET A 584 -1.44 -17.34 -28.44
C MET A 584 0.02 -17.77 -28.19
N VAL A 585 0.72 -17.11 -27.26
CA VAL A 585 2.07 -17.53 -26.81
C VAL A 585 1.99 -18.17 -25.42
N LEU A 586 2.32 -19.46 -25.31
CA LEU A 586 2.55 -20.12 -24.02
C LEU A 586 4.02 -19.92 -23.63
N THR A 587 4.27 -19.28 -22.48
CA THR A 587 5.61 -19.05 -21.94
C THR A 587 5.77 -19.79 -20.62
N MET A 588 6.91 -20.46 -20.43
CA MET A 588 7.37 -20.97 -19.15
C MET A 588 8.52 -20.09 -18.65
N VAL A 589 8.57 -19.84 -17.35
CA VAL A 589 9.63 -19.07 -16.69
C VAL A 589 9.93 -19.67 -15.32
N GLY A 590 11.21 -19.79 -14.95
CA GLY A 590 11.58 -20.25 -13.60
C GLY A 590 11.04 -19.29 -12.53
N ARG A 591 10.39 -19.79 -11.47
CA ARG A 591 9.74 -18.95 -10.43
C ARG A 591 10.69 -17.87 -9.90
N ARG A 592 11.90 -18.26 -9.48
CA ARG A 592 12.97 -17.35 -9.01
C ARG A 592 13.43 -16.35 -10.07
N ASP A 593 13.47 -16.75 -11.33
CA ASP A 593 13.83 -15.85 -12.43
C ASP A 593 12.71 -14.84 -12.72
N TYR A 594 11.44 -15.23 -12.60
CA TYR A 594 10.29 -14.33 -12.77
C TYR A 594 10.20 -13.31 -11.63
N GLU A 595 10.42 -13.73 -10.39
CA GLU A 595 10.50 -12.83 -9.23
C GLU A 595 11.61 -11.79 -9.40
N ARG A 596 12.80 -12.23 -9.83
CA ARG A 596 13.92 -11.33 -10.17
C ARG A 596 13.62 -10.41 -11.34
N LEU A 597 12.94 -10.88 -12.38
CA LEU A 597 12.60 -10.11 -13.58
C LEU A 597 11.44 -9.13 -13.38
N THR A 598 10.60 -9.33 -12.36
CA THR A 598 9.45 -8.46 -12.05
C THR A 598 9.59 -7.68 -10.75
N CYS A 599 10.70 -7.84 -10.03
CA CYS A 599 11.00 -7.24 -8.73
C CYS A 599 9.87 -7.44 -7.69
N ARG A 600 9.27 -8.63 -7.69
CA ARG A 600 8.15 -9.01 -6.82
C ARG A 600 8.32 -10.46 -6.38
N GLY A 601 8.26 -10.72 -5.08
CA GLY A 601 8.10 -12.07 -4.56
C GLY A 601 6.64 -12.51 -4.68
N TYR A 602 6.39 -13.75 -5.08
CA TYR A 602 5.03 -14.32 -5.11
C TYR A 602 5.00 -15.55 -4.20
N GLY A 603 4.05 -15.61 -3.26
CA GLY A 603 3.96 -16.67 -2.26
C GLY A 603 3.50 -18.01 -2.81
N TYR A 604 4.33 -18.68 -3.63
CA TYR A 604 4.00 -19.99 -4.21
C TYR A 604 3.86 -21.06 -3.12
N GLY A 605 2.67 -21.64 -2.98
CA GLY A 605 2.45 -22.79 -2.10
C GLY A 605 3.13 -24.05 -2.64
N GLY A 606 3.74 -24.84 -1.76
CA GLY A 606 4.30 -26.15 -2.14
C GLY A 606 3.20 -27.21 -2.26
N GLY A 607 2.98 -27.74 -3.47
CA GLY A 607 2.00 -28.80 -3.75
C GLY A 607 1.19 -28.55 -5.03
N VAL A 608 0.10 -29.31 -5.21
CA VAL A 608 -0.88 -29.02 -6.27
C VAL A 608 -1.48 -27.64 -6.01
N THR A 609 -1.23 -26.70 -6.92
CA THR A 609 -1.52 -25.28 -6.74
C THR A 609 -2.53 -24.85 -7.79
N ASN A 610 -3.75 -24.55 -7.34
CA ASN A 610 -4.86 -24.06 -8.17
C ASN A 610 -4.65 -22.59 -8.64
N HIS A 611 -3.43 -22.22 -9.03
CA HIS A 611 -3.07 -20.87 -9.47
C HIS A 611 -3.37 -20.65 -10.96
N PHE A 612 -3.27 -21.70 -11.78
CA PHE A 612 -3.59 -21.65 -13.21
C PHE A 612 -4.37 -22.89 -13.67
N HIS A 613 -5.26 -22.68 -14.63
CA HIS A 613 -6.11 -23.71 -15.24
C HIS A 613 -5.98 -23.66 -16.76
N LEU A 614 -5.46 -24.72 -17.38
CA LEU A 614 -5.21 -24.81 -18.81
C LEU A 614 -6.16 -25.83 -19.47
N ARG A 615 -7.13 -25.33 -20.24
CA ARG A 615 -8.10 -26.16 -20.97
C ARG A 615 -7.55 -26.58 -22.33
N ILE A 616 -7.56 -27.88 -22.64
CA ILE A 616 -6.98 -28.47 -23.86
C ILE A 616 -8.02 -29.35 -24.57
N LEU A 617 -8.32 -29.00 -25.82
CA LEU A 617 -9.27 -29.72 -26.68
C LEU A 617 -8.59 -30.84 -27.47
N THR A 618 -9.00 -32.09 -27.24
CA THR A 618 -8.56 -33.33 -27.91
C THR A 618 -9.73 -34.04 -28.57
N GLY A 619 -9.48 -35.03 -29.44
CA GLY A 619 -10.51 -35.95 -29.99
C GLY A 619 -10.43 -37.36 -29.38
N ASP A 620 -9.65 -37.52 -28.31
CA ASP A 620 -9.54 -38.73 -27.49
C ASP A 620 -9.04 -38.29 -26.09
N VAL A 621 -9.98 -38.20 -25.15
CA VAL A 621 -9.72 -37.73 -23.77
C VAL A 621 -8.99 -38.80 -22.96
N GLU A 622 -9.40 -40.06 -23.06
CA GLU A 622 -8.83 -41.17 -22.30
C GLU A 622 -7.37 -41.41 -22.68
N SER A 623 -7.06 -41.48 -23.98
CA SER A 623 -5.69 -41.69 -24.47
C SER A 623 -4.76 -40.56 -24.06
N LEU A 624 -5.20 -39.29 -24.15
CA LEU A 624 -4.39 -38.14 -23.73
C LEU A 624 -4.23 -38.07 -22.20
N TYR A 625 -5.28 -38.40 -21.44
CA TYR A 625 -5.23 -38.49 -19.98
C TYR A 625 -4.21 -39.55 -19.50
N GLN A 626 -4.30 -40.78 -20.01
CA GLN A 626 -3.34 -41.86 -19.68
C GLN A 626 -1.92 -41.48 -20.09
N LYS A 627 -1.76 -40.82 -21.24
CA LYS A 627 -0.46 -40.31 -21.71
C LYS A 627 0.13 -39.25 -20.77
N CYS A 628 -0.68 -38.33 -20.24
CA CYS A 628 -0.21 -37.32 -19.28
C CYS A 628 0.29 -37.96 -17.98
N LEU A 629 -0.45 -38.93 -17.43
CA LEU A 629 0.00 -39.71 -16.26
C LEU A 629 1.31 -40.46 -16.55
N GLY A 630 1.43 -41.06 -17.73
CA GLY A 630 2.66 -41.71 -18.19
C GLY A 630 3.86 -40.78 -18.36
N CYS A 631 3.64 -39.46 -18.45
CA CYS A 631 4.67 -38.44 -18.50
C CYS A 631 4.89 -37.72 -17.14
N GLY A 632 4.34 -38.23 -16.05
CA GLY A 632 4.60 -37.72 -14.68
C GLY A 632 3.59 -36.70 -14.15
N ALA A 633 2.45 -36.50 -14.82
CA ALA A 633 1.33 -35.75 -14.24
C ALA A 633 0.68 -36.53 -13.08
N GLN A 634 0.09 -35.80 -12.13
CA GLN A 634 -0.73 -36.40 -11.06
C GLN A 634 -2.20 -36.44 -11.46
N HIS A 635 -2.92 -37.47 -11.01
CA HIS A 635 -4.37 -37.58 -11.22
C HIS A 635 -5.13 -36.55 -10.37
N VAL A 636 -6.13 -35.87 -10.97
CA VAL A 636 -7.07 -34.99 -10.26
C VAL A 636 -8.52 -35.49 -10.43
N THR A 637 -8.97 -35.65 -11.68
CA THR A 637 -10.24 -36.32 -12.01
C THR A 637 -10.05 -37.24 -13.23
N GLY A 638 -10.70 -38.41 -13.21
CA GLY A 638 -10.64 -39.36 -14.33
C GLY A 638 -11.65 -39.01 -15.43
N PRO A 639 -11.50 -39.55 -16.66
CA PRO A 639 -12.40 -39.31 -17.78
C PRO A 639 -13.88 -39.60 -17.45
N ALA A 640 -14.71 -38.55 -17.51
CA ALA A 640 -16.12 -38.59 -17.15
C ALA A 640 -16.92 -37.51 -17.90
N GLY A 641 -18.24 -37.65 -17.95
CA GLY A 641 -19.13 -36.57 -18.39
C GLY A 641 -19.32 -35.51 -17.29
N ASN A 642 -19.21 -34.24 -17.63
CA ASN A 642 -19.47 -33.12 -16.71
C ASN A 642 -20.93 -32.62 -16.79
N GLU A 643 -21.32 -31.73 -15.89
CA GLU A 643 -22.69 -31.18 -15.82
C GLU A 643 -23.06 -30.30 -17.03
N TRP A 644 -22.09 -29.88 -17.83
CA TRP A 644 -22.27 -29.12 -19.08
C TRP A 644 -22.45 -30.02 -20.30
N GLY A 645 -22.34 -31.35 -20.14
CA GLY A 645 -22.50 -32.33 -21.21
C GLY A 645 -21.22 -32.64 -21.99
N GLU A 646 -20.07 -32.10 -21.58
CA GLU A 646 -18.76 -32.38 -22.17
C GLU A 646 -18.15 -33.64 -21.54
N PHE A 647 -17.35 -34.39 -22.29
CA PHE A 647 -16.52 -35.47 -21.73
C PHE A 647 -15.14 -34.90 -21.40
N THR A 648 -14.73 -34.95 -20.13
CA THR A 648 -13.50 -34.29 -19.65
C THR A 648 -12.71 -35.13 -18.63
N ALA A 649 -11.44 -34.79 -18.43
CA ALA A 649 -10.57 -35.34 -17.39
C ALA A 649 -9.56 -34.28 -16.93
N CYS A 650 -9.18 -34.27 -15.66
CA CYS A 650 -8.18 -33.33 -15.14
C CYS A 650 -6.94 -34.04 -14.57
N VAL A 651 -5.78 -33.50 -14.91
CA VAL A 651 -4.49 -33.88 -14.33
C VAL A 651 -3.78 -32.63 -13.80
N ALA A 652 -2.94 -32.78 -12.79
CA ALA A 652 -2.01 -31.75 -12.38
C ALA A 652 -0.65 -32.00 -13.05
N ASP A 653 -0.05 -30.97 -13.64
CA ASP A 653 1.29 -31.05 -14.21
C ASP A 653 2.37 -31.29 -13.11
N PRO A 654 3.64 -31.55 -13.48
CA PRO A 654 4.68 -31.85 -12.49
C PRO A 654 4.91 -30.77 -11.41
N ASP A 655 4.55 -29.50 -11.68
CA ASP A 655 4.69 -28.35 -10.76
C ASP A 655 3.37 -27.97 -10.07
N GLY A 656 2.27 -28.64 -10.41
CA GLY A 656 0.98 -28.58 -9.70
C GLY A 656 -0.14 -27.81 -10.40
N ASN A 657 0.04 -27.28 -11.62
CA ASN A 657 -1.02 -26.55 -12.32
C ASN A 657 -2.04 -27.53 -12.93
N ILE A 658 -3.32 -27.13 -13.01
CA ILE A 658 -4.38 -28.02 -13.49
C ILE A 658 -4.52 -27.93 -15.01
N VAL A 659 -4.43 -29.09 -15.68
CA VAL A 659 -4.72 -29.28 -17.11
C VAL A 659 -6.04 -30.01 -17.24
N GLU A 660 -7.06 -29.33 -17.79
CA GLU A 660 -8.36 -29.93 -18.14
C GLU A 660 -8.32 -30.39 -19.59
N ILE A 661 -8.48 -31.69 -19.80
CA ILE A 661 -8.56 -32.34 -21.10
C ILE A 661 -10.05 -32.47 -21.45
N VAL A 662 -10.45 -31.96 -22.61
CA VAL A 662 -11.86 -31.85 -23.04
C VAL A 662 -12.00 -32.41 -24.46
N ASP A 663 -13.09 -33.13 -24.73
CA ASP A 663 -13.42 -33.64 -26.07
C ASP A 663 -13.83 -32.52 -27.05
N ARG A 664 -13.81 -32.77 -28.37
CA ARG A 664 -13.89 -31.74 -29.43
C ARG A 664 -15.23 -31.58 -30.15
#